data_AF-A0A8D2J6V3-F1
#
_entry.id   AF-A0A8D2J6V3-F1
#
_cell.length_a   1.000
_cell.length_b   1.000
_cell.length_c   1.000
_cell.angle_alpha   90.00
_cell.angle_beta   90.00
_cell.angle_gamma   90.00
#
_symmetry.space_group_name_H-M   'P 1'
#
loop_
_entity.id
_entity.type
_entity.pdbx_description
1 polymer ?
#
loop_
_entity_poly.entity_id
_entity_poly.type
_entity_poly.pdbx_seq_one_letter_code
_entity_poly.pdbx_strand_id
1 'polypeptide(L)'
;MSATISCQEFAHYFAVPIRNRLYPVYVFEVEGKPHTIEEYYLDELKSIISHIRVWKTSQHFFFEEPVIHPEMYKTAVALIRWFDKLELKESVVICSIPEFIIFFLRLQVYPLHSTVSLEDQNNVFMSPVPGYRKILLSTNIAESSVTVPDVKYVIDFCLTRTLVCDEDTNYQSLRLCWASKNSCNQRRGRAGRISKGYCYRLVCKDFWANCIPESSVPEMTRCPLENTVLKVKMLDMGEPVALLATALSPPSISDIERTILHLKEIGALSIGVHSEGKTPYDGELTFLGKVLAQLPVDQRLGKLIVFGHVFGCLEECLIIAAALSLNNFFVIPFRQHLDGYRNKLHFSGNSRSDCIAIVNAFKVTIFSPLPDELDWGRSNYIHIKRIREVAELYEELKRRVGAFNMHISTRPPAMDCEHEHKQRFILQVVMAGAFYPNYFTFGHHDEDLAVRELTGKDPKTTVVLKNIPPYGFLYHKQLQSLFRQCGQVKSISYDGAKAFVEFSRNPTERFKTLPPVYMALKMSQLRIPLELNVHFPEEIEGKMEGVAAAIVRGTRYGIQDMSQHITNILFYERNMTLLKNISAEINHLQLSPLPVRPYPDLVCLAPFNDWENERYYRAQVLYVSGESAEVFYVDYGNRLKVALEHLREIPSHLRELPFQALEFKVRRLRPSAHSLVCGERWSRAASQRFASLVHGCALMVKVFSVVHGVLHVDVFRYFENLDLVNIRSILFQECHAELVEDSFESKVCVLFSYFWQQQAWGTTHCNLISYTPF
;
A
#
# COMPACT_ATOMS: atom_id res chain seq x y z
N MET A 1 -25.74 -12.67 -29.30
CA MET A 1 -24.81 -11.89 -30.16
C MET A 1 -23.54 -11.64 -29.36
N SER A 2 -22.37 -11.91 -29.92
CA SER A 2 -21.09 -11.64 -29.25
C SER A 2 -19.96 -11.54 -30.27
N ALA A 3 -18.93 -10.76 -29.94
CA ALA A 3 -17.72 -10.61 -30.76
C ALA A 3 -16.57 -11.55 -30.36
N THR A 4 -16.63 -12.17 -29.17
CA THR A 4 -15.48 -12.91 -28.58
C THR A 4 -15.89 -14.15 -27.78
N ILE A 5 -17.14 -14.60 -27.89
CA ILE A 5 -17.62 -15.82 -27.21
C ILE A 5 -17.36 -17.05 -28.08
N SER A 6 -17.15 -18.21 -27.45
CA SER A 6 -17.17 -19.51 -28.12
C SER A 6 -18.55 -19.80 -28.71
N CYS A 7 -18.74 -19.51 -30.00
CA CYS A 7 -20.01 -19.74 -30.68
C CYS A 7 -20.43 -21.21 -30.66
N GLN A 8 -19.46 -22.12 -30.73
CA GLN A 8 -19.71 -23.57 -30.71
C GLN A 8 -20.31 -23.99 -29.37
N GLU A 9 -19.74 -23.55 -28.24
CA GLU A 9 -20.22 -23.94 -26.91
C GLU A 9 -21.67 -23.51 -26.70
N PHE A 10 -22.00 -22.26 -27.06
CA PHE A 10 -23.38 -21.76 -27.00
C PHE A 10 -24.33 -22.50 -27.96
N ALA A 11 -23.87 -22.81 -29.17
CA ALA A 11 -24.69 -23.54 -30.14
C ALA A 11 -25.04 -24.95 -29.64
N HIS A 12 -24.12 -25.64 -28.99
CA HIS A 12 -24.36 -26.95 -28.38
C HIS A 12 -25.23 -26.85 -27.12
N TYR A 13 -25.02 -25.84 -26.28
CA TYR A 13 -25.81 -25.64 -25.07
C TYR A 13 -27.30 -25.42 -25.36
N PHE A 14 -27.61 -24.63 -26.39
CA PHE A 14 -28.98 -24.39 -26.84
C PHE A 14 -29.48 -25.42 -27.87
N ALA A 15 -28.81 -26.57 -28.01
CA ALA A 15 -29.15 -27.56 -29.02
C ALA A 15 -30.60 -28.02 -28.93
N VAL A 16 -31.23 -28.21 -30.10
CA VAL A 16 -32.65 -28.58 -30.21
C VAL A 16 -32.75 -30.08 -30.53
N PRO A 17 -33.61 -30.83 -29.82
CA PRO A 17 -33.85 -32.24 -30.12
C PRO A 17 -34.69 -32.37 -31.40
N ILE A 18 -34.13 -33.01 -32.43
CA ILE A 18 -34.82 -33.37 -33.67
C ILE A 18 -34.60 -34.87 -33.92
N ARG A 19 -35.68 -35.65 -33.99
CA ARG A 19 -35.64 -37.11 -34.24
C ARG A 19 -34.67 -37.86 -33.30
N ASN A 20 -34.78 -37.64 -31.98
CA ASN A 20 -33.91 -38.22 -30.95
C ASN A 20 -32.40 -37.91 -31.08
N ARG A 21 -32.03 -36.84 -31.80
CA ARG A 21 -30.66 -36.31 -31.82
C ARG A 21 -30.67 -34.82 -31.49
N LEU A 22 -29.68 -34.37 -30.73
CA LEU A 22 -29.47 -32.95 -30.43
C LEU A 22 -28.71 -32.31 -31.59
N TYR A 23 -29.27 -31.24 -32.16
CA TYR A 23 -28.63 -30.45 -33.20
C TYR A 23 -28.27 -29.07 -32.65
N PRO A 24 -27.02 -28.61 -32.83
CA PRO A 24 -26.61 -27.29 -32.36
C PRO A 24 -27.37 -26.18 -33.11
N VAL A 25 -27.59 -25.06 -32.43
CA VAL A 25 -28.27 -23.89 -33.01
C VAL A 25 -27.39 -23.24 -34.07
N TYR A 26 -28.04 -22.70 -35.11
CA TYR A 26 -27.36 -22.02 -36.20
C TYR A 26 -26.56 -20.79 -35.71
N VAL A 27 -25.31 -20.68 -36.16
CA VAL A 27 -24.42 -19.53 -35.89
C VAL A 27 -24.39 -18.65 -37.12
N PHE A 28 -24.83 -17.40 -36.98
CA PHE A 28 -24.73 -16.40 -38.04
C PHE A 28 -23.49 -15.53 -37.81
N GLU A 29 -22.53 -15.61 -38.73
CA GLU A 29 -21.32 -14.79 -38.71
C GLU A 29 -21.55 -13.50 -39.49
N VAL A 30 -21.34 -12.37 -38.82
CA VAL A 30 -21.42 -11.03 -39.43
C VAL A 30 -20.00 -10.54 -39.67
N GLU A 31 -19.59 -10.46 -40.94
CA GLU A 31 -18.31 -9.86 -41.28
C GLU A 31 -18.35 -8.35 -41.05
N GLY A 32 -17.51 -7.85 -40.13
CA GLY A 32 -17.21 -6.44 -39.99
C GLY A 32 -15.93 -6.09 -40.77
N LYS A 33 -15.85 -4.87 -41.33
CA LYS A 33 -14.60 -4.30 -41.87
C LYS A 33 -14.04 -3.22 -40.92
N PRO A 34 -13.51 -3.57 -39.73
CA PRO A 34 -12.72 -2.62 -38.96
C PRO A 34 -11.44 -2.28 -39.74
N HIS A 35 -10.87 -1.11 -39.49
CA HIS A 35 -9.56 -0.77 -40.04
C HIS A 35 -8.50 -1.74 -39.50
N THR A 36 -7.42 -1.95 -40.26
CA THR A 36 -6.31 -2.82 -39.85
C THR A 36 -5.70 -2.36 -38.53
N ILE A 37 -5.45 -3.30 -37.61
CA ILE A 37 -4.78 -3.05 -36.33
C ILE A 37 -3.49 -3.86 -36.31
N GLU A 38 -2.36 -3.19 -36.12
CA GLU A 38 -1.07 -3.87 -35.93
C GLU A 38 -0.82 -4.16 -34.44
N GLU A 39 -0.27 -5.33 -34.15
CA GLU A 39 0.00 -5.79 -32.79
C GLU A 39 1.51 -5.94 -32.58
N TYR A 40 1.99 -5.46 -31.44
CA TYR A 40 3.39 -5.51 -31.04
C TYR A 40 3.51 -6.08 -29.62
N TYR A 41 4.45 -6.98 -29.42
CA TYR A 41 4.77 -7.57 -28.11
C TYR A 41 6.04 -6.97 -27.51
N LEU A 42 6.23 -7.15 -26.19
CA LEU A 42 7.34 -6.54 -25.45
C LEU A 42 8.73 -6.86 -26.03
N ASP A 43 8.92 -8.08 -26.50
CA ASP A 43 10.15 -8.56 -27.12
C ASP A 43 10.42 -7.94 -28.49
N GLU A 44 9.36 -7.60 -29.23
CA GLU A 44 9.42 -6.91 -30.52
C GLU A 44 9.68 -5.40 -30.35
N LEU A 45 9.34 -4.81 -29.20
CA LEU A 45 9.56 -3.37 -28.94
C LEU A 45 11.04 -2.96 -28.91
N LYS A 46 11.98 -3.89 -28.71
CA LYS A 46 13.42 -3.60 -28.75
C LYS A 46 13.88 -3.02 -30.08
N SER A 47 13.36 -3.55 -31.18
CA SER A 47 13.78 -3.13 -32.52
C SER A 47 13.25 -1.74 -32.84
N ILE A 48 12.18 -1.31 -32.17
CA ILE A 48 11.47 -0.05 -32.41
C ILE A 48 12.05 1.07 -31.55
N ILE A 49 12.41 0.80 -30.29
CA ILE A 49 12.93 1.80 -29.36
C ILE A 49 14.21 1.27 -28.69
N SER A 50 15.36 1.75 -29.17
CA SER A 50 16.70 1.33 -28.75
C SER A 50 17.01 1.51 -27.26
N HIS A 51 16.27 2.38 -26.57
CA HIS A 51 16.41 2.62 -25.12
C HIS A 51 15.47 1.78 -24.24
N ILE A 52 14.57 0.98 -24.82
CA ILE A 52 13.74 0.06 -24.03
C ILE A 52 14.61 -1.10 -23.58
N ARG A 53 14.93 -1.13 -22.27
CA ARG A 53 15.46 -2.32 -21.62
C ARG A 53 14.33 -3.33 -21.51
N VAL A 54 14.27 -4.28 -22.44
CA VAL A 54 13.51 -5.50 -22.13
C VAL A 54 14.30 -6.24 -21.09
N TRP A 55 13.70 -6.34 -19.93
CA TRP A 55 14.17 -7.24 -18.90
C TRP A 55 14.12 -8.66 -19.47
N LYS A 56 15.29 -9.27 -19.70
CA LYS A 56 15.39 -10.74 -19.74
C LYS A 56 15.29 -11.20 -18.28
N THR A 57 14.13 -11.01 -17.66
CA THR A 57 13.89 -11.61 -16.35
C THR A 57 13.83 -13.10 -16.61
N SER A 58 14.62 -13.88 -15.86
CA SER A 58 14.56 -15.33 -15.83
C SER A 58 13.10 -15.74 -15.95
N GLN A 59 12.74 -16.52 -16.97
CA GLN A 59 11.35 -16.88 -17.29
C GLN A 59 10.57 -17.20 -16.01
N HIS A 60 11.21 -17.86 -15.04
CA HIS A 60 10.73 -18.21 -13.70
C HIS A 60 10.08 -17.12 -12.84
N PHE A 61 10.49 -15.84 -12.88
CA PHE A 61 10.08 -14.86 -11.84
C PHE A 61 8.71 -14.19 -12.10
N PHE A 62 8.18 -14.25 -13.32
CA PHE A 62 6.85 -13.68 -13.66
C PHE A 62 5.72 -14.72 -13.67
N PHE A 63 6.02 -16.00 -13.48
CA PHE A 63 5.01 -17.07 -13.61
C PHE A 63 4.00 -17.09 -12.45
N GLU A 64 4.34 -16.62 -11.25
CA GLU A 64 3.51 -16.85 -10.07
C GLU A 64 2.65 -15.66 -9.64
N GLU A 65 3.05 -14.41 -9.87
CA GLU A 65 2.27 -13.25 -9.39
C GLU A 65 2.01 -12.15 -10.45
N PRO A 66 0.74 -11.89 -10.80
CA PRO A 66 0.34 -10.79 -11.67
C PRO A 66 0.58 -9.43 -10.97
N VAL A 67 1.64 -8.73 -11.33
CA VAL A 67 2.01 -7.42 -10.78
C VAL A 67 2.43 -6.43 -11.89
N ILE A 68 2.19 -5.14 -11.67
CA ILE A 68 2.71 -4.10 -12.57
C ILE A 68 4.13 -3.74 -12.13
N HIS A 69 5.12 -4.24 -12.85
CA HIS A 69 6.53 -3.98 -12.54
C HIS A 69 6.91 -2.52 -12.88
N PRO A 70 7.78 -1.84 -12.08
CA PRO A 70 8.26 -0.48 -12.37
C PRO A 70 8.77 -0.27 -13.81
N GLU A 71 9.39 -1.29 -14.39
CA GLU A 71 9.87 -1.24 -15.78
C GLU A 71 8.74 -1.22 -16.83
N MET A 72 7.57 -1.81 -16.54
CA MET A 72 6.39 -1.69 -17.41
C MET A 72 5.91 -0.24 -17.48
N TYR A 73 5.93 0.50 -16.35
CA TYR A 73 5.64 1.93 -16.34
C TYR A 73 6.65 2.72 -17.19
N LYS A 74 7.95 2.47 -17.00
CA LYS A 74 8.99 3.12 -17.80
C LYS A 74 8.81 2.85 -19.30
N THR A 75 8.44 1.62 -19.66
CA THR A 75 8.17 1.21 -21.04
C THR A 75 6.95 1.93 -21.61
N ALA A 76 5.84 1.99 -20.87
CA ALA A 76 4.65 2.73 -21.27
C ALA A 76 4.93 4.23 -21.48
N VAL A 77 5.69 4.86 -20.56
CA VAL A 77 6.11 6.26 -20.68
C VAL A 77 7.04 6.47 -21.88
N ALA A 78 7.93 5.51 -22.16
CA ALA A 78 8.80 5.56 -23.34
C ALA A 78 7.99 5.44 -24.65
N LEU A 79 6.98 4.58 -24.70
CA LEU A 79 6.06 4.46 -25.84
C LEU A 79 5.28 5.76 -26.06
N ILE A 80 4.73 6.35 -25.00
CA ILE A 80 4.02 7.63 -25.07
C ILE A 80 4.93 8.72 -25.65
N ARG A 81 6.17 8.82 -25.16
CA ARG A 81 7.18 9.76 -25.68
C ARG A 81 7.55 9.50 -27.14
N TRP A 82 7.57 8.24 -27.54
CA TRP A 82 7.89 7.85 -28.91
C TRP A 82 6.76 8.18 -29.88
N PHE A 83 5.49 7.95 -29.49
CA PHE A 83 4.32 8.36 -30.28
C PHE A 83 4.30 9.88 -30.51
N ASP A 84 4.71 10.66 -29.51
CA ASP A 84 4.80 12.12 -29.62
C ASP A 84 5.85 12.57 -30.65
N LYS A 85 6.95 11.79 -30.81
CA LYS A 85 7.98 12.05 -31.83
C LYS A 85 7.57 11.62 -33.24
N LEU A 86 6.80 10.53 -33.35
CA LEU A 86 6.36 10.02 -34.65
C LEU A 86 5.32 10.90 -35.33
N GLU A 87 4.51 11.60 -34.56
CA GLU A 87 3.35 12.32 -35.06
C GLU A 87 3.25 13.72 -34.49
N LEU A 88 3.62 14.71 -35.32
CA LEU A 88 3.33 16.14 -35.11
C LEU A 88 1.82 16.49 -35.20
N LYS A 89 0.91 15.51 -35.13
CA LYS A 89 -0.55 15.71 -35.20
C LYS A 89 -1.32 14.85 -34.19
N GLU A 90 -2.47 15.41 -33.81
CA GLU A 90 -3.46 14.96 -32.83
C GLU A 90 -3.73 13.44 -32.91
N SER A 91 -3.53 12.72 -31.82
CA SER A 91 -3.90 11.30 -31.70
C SER A 91 -4.07 10.90 -30.24
N VAL A 92 -5.01 10.01 -29.94
CA VAL A 92 -5.35 9.58 -28.56
C VAL A 92 -4.64 8.28 -28.20
N VAL A 93 -4.06 8.19 -27.00
CA VAL A 93 -3.40 7.00 -26.45
C VAL A 93 -4.19 6.47 -25.26
N ILE A 94 -4.62 5.21 -25.27
CA ILE A 94 -5.18 4.55 -24.09
C ILE A 94 -4.07 3.74 -23.40
N CYS A 95 -3.91 3.93 -22.10
CA CYS A 95 -2.97 3.21 -21.25
C CYS A 95 -3.70 2.62 -20.05
N SER A 96 -3.52 1.35 -19.72
CA SER A 96 -4.13 0.76 -18.52
C SER A 96 -3.18 0.78 -17.34
N ILE A 97 -3.24 1.80 -16.47
CA ILE A 97 -2.33 1.92 -15.32
C ILE A 97 -2.93 2.71 -14.14
N PRO A 98 -2.53 2.43 -12.87
CA PRO A 98 -2.68 3.35 -11.76
C PRO A 98 -1.51 4.37 -11.70
N GLU A 99 -1.88 5.64 -11.54
CA GLU A 99 -1.14 6.86 -11.19
C GLU A 99 0.41 6.87 -11.15
N PHE A 100 1.06 7.68 -12.00
CA PHE A 100 1.90 8.84 -11.61
C PHE A 100 2.48 9.63 -12.81
N ILE A 101 2.39 10.96 -12.68
CA ILE A 101 3.16 12.12 -13.19
C ILE A 101 4.01 12.04 -14.49
N ILE A 102 3.68 12.90 -15.46
CA ILE A 102 4.51 13.30 -16.60
C ILE A 102 4.63 14.84 -16.63
N PHE A 103 5.80 15.43 -16.36
CA PHE A 103 5.99 16.89 -16.23
C PHE A 103 6.63 17.61 -17.43
N PHE A 104 6.87 16.96 -18.58
CA PHE A 104 7.66 17.56 -19.68
C PHE A 104 7.08 17.42 -21.09
N LEU A 105 5.79 17.09 -21.25
CA LEU A 105 5.15 16.89 -22.55
C LEU A 105 3.81 17.63 -22.63
N ARG A 106 3.39 18.09 -23.82
CA ARG A 106 2.05 18.67 -24.07
C ARG A 106 0.99 17.56 -24.06
N LEU A 107 0.71 17.02 -22.89
CA LEU A 107 -0.22 15.90 -22.70
C LEU A 107 -1.43 16.34 -21.88
N GLN A 108 -2.60 15.83 -22.25
CA GLN A 108 -3.81 15.89 -21.44
C GLN A 108 -4.18 14.49 -20.99
N VAL A 109 -4.05 14.23 -19.69
CA VAL A 109 -4.25 12.91 -19.08
C VAL A 109 -5.60 12.85 -18.40
N TYR A 110 -6.44 11.89 -18.77
CA TYR A 110 -7.77 11.69 -18.19
C TYR A 110 -7.88 10.29 -17.56
N PRO A 111 -8.16 10.19 -16.26
CA PRO A 111 -8.47 8.91 -15.62
C PRO A 111 -9.89 8.46 -15.98
N LEU A 112 -10.05 7.21 -16.38
CA LEU A 112 -11.32 6.57 -16.68
C LEU A 112 -11.51 5.35 -15.77
N HIS A 113 -12.17 5.58 -14.65
CA HIS A 113 -12.46 4.59 -13.61
C HIS A 113 -13.89 4.78 -13.07
N SER A 114 -14.52 3.71 -12.57
CA SER A 114 -15.90 3.76 -12.06
C SER A 114 -16.10 4.72 -10.89
N THR A 115 -15.05 5.04 -10.13
CA THR A 115 -15.10 5.98 -9.00
C THR A 115 -14.88 7.44 -9.39
N VAL A 116 -14.45 7.72 -10.62
CA VAL A 116 -14.26 9.09 -11.12
C VAL A 116 -15.62 9.76 -11.33
N SER A 117 -15.70 11.08 -11.15
CA SER A 117 -16.94 11.85 -11.29
C SER A 117 -17.47 11.78 -12.73
N LEU A 118 -18.78 11.93 -12.92
CA LEU A 118 -19.36 11.92 -14.27
C LEU A 118 -18.86 13.10 -15.12
N GLU A 119 -18.63 14.26 -14.49
CA GLU A 119 -18.08 15.45 -15.16
C GLU A 119 -16.67 15.16 -15.71
N ASP A 120 -15.82 14.53 -14.90
CA ASP A 120 -14.47 14.11 -15.32
C ASP A 120 -14.49 12.98 -16.37
N GLN A 121 -15.44 12.04 -16.27
CA GLN A 121 -15.63 11.01 -17.30
C GLN A 121 -16.13 11.63 -18.61
N ASN A 122 -16.99 12.64 -18.57
CA ASN A 122 -17.48 13.32 -19.77
C ASN A 122 -16.37 14.07 -20.51
N ASN A 123 -15.38 14.59 -19.78
CA ASN A 123 -14.19 15.20 -20.38
C ASN A 123 -13.40 14.23 -21.27
N VAL A 124 -13.55 12.91 -21.07
CA VAL A 124 -12.97 11.86 -21.93
C VAL A 124 -13.58 11.83 -23.33
N PHE A 125 -14.73 12.47 -23.58
CA PHE A 125 -15.31 12.57 -24.93
C PHE A 125 -14.94 13.87 -25.65
N MET A 126 -14.45 14.88 -24.92
CA MET A 126 -14.07 16.17 -25.51
C MET A 126 -12.77 16.06 -26.31
N SER A 127 -12.66 16.77 -27.42
CA SER A 127 -11.41 16.86 -28.19
C SER A 127 -10.30 17.49 -27.34
N PRO A 128 -9.03 17.03 -27.47
CA PRO A 128 -7.92 17.67 -26.78
C PRO A 128 -7.71 19.11 -27.29
N VAL A 129 -7.04 19.91 -26.47
CA VAL A 129 -6.58 21.24 -26.87
C VAL A 129 -5.62 21.08 -28.06
N PRO A 130 -5.72 21.92 -29.11
CA PRO A 130 -4.82 21.84 -30.25
C PRO A 130 -3.35 21.84 -29.83
N GLY A 131 -2.58 20.89 -30.37
CA GLY A 131 -1.17 20.69 -30.02
C GLY A 131 -0.93 19.94 -28.70
N TYR A 132 -1.98 19.44 -28.03
CA TYR A 132 -1.88 18.49 -26.93
C TYR A 132 -2.33 17.10 -27.35
N ARG A 133 -1.65 16.08 -26.82
CA ARG A 133 -1.99 14.68 -27.01
C ARG A 133 -2.86 14.18 -25.86
N LYS A 134 -4.01 13.59 -26.19
CA LYS A 134 -4.94 13.01 -25.21
C LYS A 134 -4.46 11.64 -24.78
N ILE A 135 -4.39 11.41 -23.48
CA ILE A 135 -4.03 10.13 -22.88
C ILE A 135 -5.15 9.71 -21.94
N LEU A 136 -5.67 8.50 -22.13
CA LEU A 136 -6.70 7.94 -21.27
C LEU A 136 -6.10 6.84 -20.41
N LEU A 137 -6.21 6.99 -19.10
CA LEU A 137 -5.79 5.97 -18.14
C LEU A 137 -7.01 5.17 -17.72
N SER A 138 -7.19 3.94 -18.23
CA SER A 138 -8.45 3.22 -18.06
C SER A 138 -8.32 1.80 -17.52
N THR A 139 -9.34 1.37 -16.76
CA THR A 139 -9.59 -0.03 -16.40
C THR A 139 -10.33 -0.78 -17.52
N ASN A 140 -10.84 -1.98 -17.22
CA ASN A 140 -11.74 -2.72 -18.10
C ASN A 140 -13.05 -1.98 -18.45
N ILE A 141 -13.33 -0.79 -17.89
CA ILE A 141 -14.47 0.03 -18.32
C ILE A 141 -14.37 0.44 -19.80
N ALA A 142 -13.16 0.70 -20.31
CA ALA A 142 -12.93 0.98 -21.73
C ALA A 142 -12.99 -0.28 -22.61
N GLU A 143 -12.95 -1.48 -22.01
CA GLU A 143 -13.00 -2.76 -22.74
C GLU A 143 -14.38 -3.03 -23.33
N SER A 144 -15.44 -2.65 -22.61
CA SER A 144 -16.84 -2.98 -22.94
C SER A 144 -17.78 -1.77 -22.84
N SER A 145 -17.75 -1.05 -21.71
CA SER A 145 -18.81 -0.11 -21.31
C SER A 145 -18.73 1.28 -21.94
N VAL A 146 -17.54 1.72 -22.36
CA VAL A 146 -17.34 3.08 -22.91
C VAL A 146 -16.70 3.02 -24.29
N THR A 147 -17.26 3.76 -25.23
CA THR A 147 -16.71 3.94 -26.59
C THR A 147 -16.18 5.35 -26.71
N VAL A 148 -14.87 5.49 -26.60
CA VAL A 148 -14.19 6.75 -26.90
C VAL A 148 -13.91 6.80 -28.40
N PRO A 149 -14.33 7.85 -29.12
CA PRO A 149 -13.90 8.07 -30.49
C PRO A 149 -12.39 8.33 -30.55
N ASP A 150 -11.78 8.11 -31.72
CA ASP A 150 -10.40 8.54 -32.06
C ASP A 150 -9.23 7.83 -31.36
N VAL A 151 -9.44 6.63 -30.83
CA VAL A 151 -8.36 5.82 -30.27
C VAL A 151 -7.49 5.23 -31.39
N LYS A 152 -6.24 5.68 -31.47
CA LYS A 152 -5.25 5.17 -32.44
C LYS A 152 -4.28 4.17 -31.82
N TYR A 153 -3.88 4.43 -30.57
CA TYR A 153 -2.88 3.64 -29.84
C TYR A 153 -3.47 3.04 -28.57
N VAL A 154 -3.29 1.73 -28.39
CA VAL A 154 -3.63 1.00 -27.15
C VAL A 154 -2.34 0.44 -26.56
N ILE A 155 -2.02 0.80 -25.32
CA ILE A 155 -0.97 0.19 -24.51
C ILE A 155 -1.65 -0.73 -23.48
N ASP A 156 -1.52 -2.04 -23.67
CA ASP A 156 -2.17 -3.05 -22.83
C ASP A 156 -1.17 -3.73 -21.90
N PHE A 157 -1.40 -3.60 -20.60
CA PHE A 157 -0.62 -4.28 -19.56
C PHE A 157 -1.02 -5.76 -19.42
N CYS A 158 -2.07 -6.20 -20.11
CA CYS A 158 -2.61 -7.56 -20.06
C CYS A 158 -3.05 -7.99 -18.64
N LEU A 159 -3.39 -7.02 -17.79
CA LEU A 159 -3.85 -7.24 -16.43
C LEU A 159 -5.31 -6.80 -16.26
N THR A 160 -5.98 -7.37 -15.29
CA THR A 160 -7.34 -7.00 -14.87
C THR A 160 -7.50 -7.24 -13.38
N ARG A 161 -8.38 -6.48 -12.73
CA ARG A 161 -8.79 -6.78 -11.35
C ARG A 161 -10.07 -7.58 -11.40
N THR A 162 -10.05 -8.78 -10.82
CA THR A 162 -11.20 -9.68 -10.79
C THR A 162 -11.56 -9.98 -9.35
N LEU A 163 -12.85 -10.00 -9.08
CA LEU A 163 -13.38 -10.40 -7.78
C LEU A 163 -13.30 -11.93 -7.69
N VAL A 164 -12.58 -12.42 -6.69
CA VAL A 164 -12.33 -13.85 -6.46
C VAL A 164 -12.80 -14.17 -5.05
N CYS A 165 -13.64 -15.20 -4.92
CA CYS A 165 -13.99 -15.77 -3.62
C CYS A 165 -12.90 -16.75 -3.19
N ASP A 166 -12.46 -16.62 -1.94
CA ASP A 166 -11.57 -17.59 -1.31
C ASP A 166 -12.37 -18.85 -0.93
N GLU A 167 -11.93 -20.03 -1.37
CA GLU A 167 -12.71 -21.27 -1.22
C GLU A 167 -12.85 -21.72 0.24
N ASP A 168 -11.85 -21.43 1.08
CA ASP A 168 -11.84 -21.84 2.49
C ASP A 168 -12.66 -20.86 3.36
N THR A 169 -12.46 -19.56 3.14
CA THR A 169 -13.03 -18.53 4.01
C THR A 169 -14.31 -17.89 3.45
N ASN A 170 -14.66 -18.18 2.20
CA ASN A 170 -15.76 -17.57 1.44
C ASN A 170 -15.70 -16.03 1.39
N TYR A 171 -14.52 -15.45 1.64
CA TYR A 171 -14.30 -14.01 1.52
C TYR A 171 -14.01 -13.61 0.08
N GLN A 172 -14.75 -12.63 -0.40
CA GLN A 172 -14.48 -12.00 -1.69
C GLN A 172 -13.31 -11.04 -1.56
N SER A 173 -12.33 -11.18 -2.45
CA SER A 173 -11.20 -10.26 -2.58
C SER A 173 -11.03 -9.80 -4.01
N LEU A 174 -10.69 -8.52 -4.19
CA LEU A 174 -10.35 -7.98 -5.50
C LEU A 174 -8.88 -8.26 -5.79
N ARG A 175 -8.59 -9.29 -6.57
CA ARG A 175 -7.23 -9.70 -6.91
C ARG A 175 -6.84 -9.14 -8.27
N LEU A 176 -5.58 -8.74 -8.40
CA LEU A 176 -4.98 -8.46 -9.71
C LEU A 176 -4.71 -9.82 -10.38
N CYS A 177 -5.10 -9.96 -11.63
CA CYS A 177 -4.99 -11.19 -12.42
C CYS A 177 -4.55 -10.87 -13.84
N TRP A 178 -4.00 -11.85 -14.54
CA TRP A 178 -3.82 -11.77 -15.99
C TRP A 178 -5.19 -11.71 -16.67
N ALA A 179 -5.35 -10.76 -17.60
CA ALA A 179 -6.54 -10.68 -18.43
C ALA A 179 -6.55 -11.82 -19.45
N SER A 180 -7.74 -12.28 -19.84
CA SER A 180 -7.86 -13.30 -20.89
C SER A 180 -7.49 -12.73 -22.26
N LYS A 181 -7.10 -13.59 -23.20
CA LYS A 181 -6.87 -13.20 -24.60
C LYS A 181 -8.11 -12.53 -25.19
N ASN A 182 -9.30 -13.04 -24.89
CA ASN A 182 -10.57 -12.42 -25.29
C ASN A 182 -10.70 -10.97 -24.81
N SER A 183 -10.45 -10.71 -23.52
CA SER A 183 -10.45 -9.34 -22.97
C SER A 183 -9.42 -8.45 -23.62
N CYS A 184 -8.19 -8.94 -23.74
CA CYS A 184 -7.09 -8.26 -24.40
C CYS A 184 -7.37 -7.97 -25.90
N ASN A 185 -8.14 -8.83 -26.57
CA ASN A 185 -8.59 -8.62 -27.95
C ASN A 185 -9.74 -7.62 -28.06
N GLN A 186 -10.63 -7.55 -27.07
CA GLN A 186 -11.62 -6.48 -26.97
C GLN A 186 -10.95 -5.11 -26.78
N ARG A 187 -9.91 -5.04 -25.93
CA ARG A 187 -9.08 -3.83 -25.76
C ARG A 187 -8.38 -3.43 -27.06
N ARG A 188 -7.78 -4.38 -27.76
CA ARG A 188 -7.20 -4.16 -29.10
C ARG A 188 -8.22 -3.57 -30.07
N GLY A 189 -9.44 -4.09 -30.10
CA GLY A 189 -10.55 -3.60 -30.94
C GLY A 189 -11.08 -2.20 -30.57
N ARG A 190 -10.52 -1.56 -29.54
CA ARG A 190 -10.74 -0.13 -29.26
C ARG A 190 -9.89 0.75 -30.19
N ALA A 191 -8.73 0.27 -30.63
CA ALA A 191 -8.05 0.83 -31.80
C ALA A 191 -8.72 0.34 -33.09
N GLY A 192 -8.50 1.03 -34.22
CA GLY A 192 -8.97 0.53 -35.53
C GLY A 192 -10.42 0.88 -35.90
N ARG A 193 -11.10 1.73 -35.12
CA ARG A 193 -12.50 2.10 -35.38
C ARG A 193 -12.68 3.18 -36.45
N ILE A 194 -11.72 4.11 -36.52
CA ILE A 194 -11.79 5.30 -37.40
C ILE A 194 -10.62 5.34 -38.40
N SER A 195 -9.49 4.74 -38.03
CA SER A 195 -8.30 4.68 -38.88
C SER A 195 -7.44 3.48 -38.47
N LYS A 196 -6.34 3.23 -39.20
CA LYS A 196 -5.35 2.21 -38.86
C LYS A 196 -4.91 2.37 -37.40
N GLY A 197 -5.06 1.31 -36.62
CA GLY A 197 -4.77 1.28 -35.19
C GLY A 197 -3.51 0.49 -34.85
N TYR A 198 -3.01 0.69 -33.62
CA TYR A 198 -1.84 -0.01 -33.10
C TYR A 198 -2.08 -0.46 -31.66
N CYS A 199 -1.73 -1.71 -31.35
CA CYS A 199 -1.84 -2.29 -30.02
C CYS A 199 -0.47 -2.80 -29.55
N TYR A 200 -0.03 -2.30 -28.40
CA TYR A 200 1.25 -2.63 -27.78
C TYR A 200 0.99 -3.39 -26.48
N ARG A 201 1.31 -4.68 -26.47
CA ARG A 201 1.13 -5.55 -25.30
C ARG A 201 2.43 -5.61 -24.51
N LEU A 202 2.39 -5.26 -23.23
CA LEU A 202 3.57 -5.24 -22.35
C LEU A 202 3.93 -6.63 -21.79
N VAL A 203 3.74 -7.66 -22.61
CA VAL A 203 4.09 -9.06 -22.34
C VAL A 203 4.87 -9.63 -23.53
N CYS A 204 5.72 -10.61 -23.28
CA CYS A 204 6.44 -11.31 -24.34
C CYS A 204 5.51 -12.21 -25.16
N LYS A 205 5.81 -12.40 -26.44
CA LYS A 205 5.02 -13.24 -27.35
C LYS A 205 4.88 -14.69 -26.88
N ASP A 206 5.95 -15.28 -26.36
CA ASP A 206 5.92 -16.65 -25.81
C ASP A 206 4.99 -16.77 -24.59
N PHE A 207 4.97 -15.74 -23.74
CA PHE A 207 4.09 -15.68 -22.56
C PHE A 207 2.63 -15.51 -22.97
N TRP A 208 2.37 -14.65 -23.95
CA TRP A 208 1.05 -14.49 -24.55
C TRP A 208 0.52 -15.81 -25.13
N ALA A 209 1.36 -16.56 -25.84
CA ALA A 209 0.96 -17.81 -26.48
C ALA A 209 0.62 -18.90 -25.44
N ASN A 210 1.50 -19.08 -24.43
CA ASN A 210 1.48 -20.27 -23.57
C ASN A 210 0.88 -20.06 -22.18
N CYS A 211 0.82 -18.82 -21.67
CA CYS A 211 0.48 -18.55 -20.26
C CYS A 211 -0.82 -17.76 -20.09
N ILE A 212 -1.15 -16.86 -21.03
CA ILE A 212 -2.39 -16.08 -20.95
C ILE A 212 -3.59 -16.97 -21.30
N PRO A 213 -4.63 -17.07 -20.44
CA PRO A 213 -5.80 -17.90 -20.70
C PRO A 213 -6.62 -17.34 -21.86
N GLU A 214 -7.24 -18.23 -22.64
CA GLU A 214 -8.04 -17.83 -23.81
C GLU A 214 -9.27 -17.01 -23.40
N SER A 215 -10.01 -17.50 -22.41
CA SER A 215 -11.23 -16.91 -21.86
C SER A 215 -11.10 -16.65 -20.35
N SER A 216 -11.90 -15.71 -19.84
CA SER A 216 -12.00 -15.45 -18.41
C SER A 216 -12.80 -16.55 -17.72
N VAL A 217 -12.43 -16.89 -16.48
CA VAL A 217 -13.21 -17.80 -15.63
C VAL A 217 -14.65 -17.28 -15.47
N PRO A 218 -15.68 -18.11 -15.75
CA PRO A 218 -17.08 -17.73 -15.63
C PRO A 218 -17.43 -17.18 -14.25
N GLU A 219 -18.34 -16.21 -14.19
CA GLU A 219 -18.75 -15.59 -12.91
C GLU A 219 -19.42 -16.59 -11.96
N MET A 220 -20.24 -17.49 -12.51
CA MET A 220 -20.95 -18.54 -11.76
C MET A 220 -20.01 -19.41 -10.92
N THR A 221 -18.78 -19.62 -11.36
CA THR A 221 -17.83 -20.52 -10.69
C THR A 221 -16.88 -19.78 -9.74
N ARG A 222 -16.94 -18.44 -9.65
CA ARG A 222 -15.99 -17.62 -8.86
C ARG A 222 -16.66 -16.66 -7.88
N CYS A 223 -17.98 -16.48 -7.99
CA CYS A 223 -18.76 -15.59 -7.15
C CYS A 223 -19.70 -16.38 -6.22
N PRO A 224 -20.04 -15.82 -5.04
CA PRO A 224 -21.02 -16.40 -4.12
C PRO A 224 -22.39 -16.60 -4.78
N LEU A 225 -23.04 -17.73 -4.46
CA LEU A 225 -24.24 -18.22 -5.15
C LEU A 225 -25.55 -17.96 -4.40
N GLU A 226 -25.52 -17.25 -3.27
CA GLU A 226 -26.65 -17.09 -2.34
C GLU A 226 -27.89 -16.52 -3.03
N ASN A 227 -27.71 -15.48 -3.85
CA ASN A 227 -28.80 -14.85 -4.61
C ASN A 227 -29.35 -15.78 -5.68
N THR A 228 -28.49 -16.56 -6.33
CA THR A 228 -28.88 -17.54 -7.34
C THR A 228 -29.72 -18.64 -6.69
N VAL A 229 -29.23 -19.23 -5.60
CA VAL A 229 -29.92 -20.30 -4.86
C VAL A 229 -31.28 -19.83 -4.32
N LEU A 230 -31.37 -18.63 -3.74
CA LEU A 230 -32.64 -18.06 -3.27
C LEU A 230 -33.65 -17.88 -4.42
N LYS A 231 -33.21 -17.43 -5.60
CA LYS A 231 -34.08 -17.31 -6.78
C LYS A 231 -34.54 -18.66 -7.31
N VAL A 232 -33.66 -19.66 -7.33
CA VAL A 232 -34.02 -21.03 -7.73
C VAL A 232 -35.12 -21.58 -6.82
N LYS A 233 -34.97 -21.40 -5.51
CA LYS A 233 -35.99 -21.79 -4.53
C LYS A 233 -37.28 -20.99 -4.65
N MET A 234 -37.19 -19.69 -4.94
CA MET A 234 -38.38 -18.84 -5.09
C MET A 234 -39.20 -19.21 -6.34
N LEU A 235 -38.53 -19.66 -7.40
CA LEU A 235 -39.15 -20.10 -8.64
C LEU A 235 -39.61 -21.57 -8.61
N ASP A 236 -39.41 -22.28 -7.50
CA ASP A 236 -39.78 -23.68 -7.29
C ASP A 236 -39.25 -24.63 -8.40
N MET A 237 -38.03 -24.38 -8.87
CA MET A 237 -37.39 -25.15 -9.96
C MET A 237 -36.69 -26.43 -9.49
N GLY A 238 -37.05 -26.95 -8.31
CA GLY A 238 -36.45 -28.15 -7.71
C GLY A 238 -35.19 -27.90 -6.88
N GLU A 239 -34.33 -28.91 -6.79
CA GLU A 239 -33.10 -28.86 -6.01
C GLU A 239 -32.06 -27.95 -6.69
N PRO A 240 -31.42 -27.00 -5.95
CA PRO A 240 -30.41 -26.11 -6.52
C PRO A 240 -29.26 -26.85 -7.21
N VAL A 241 -28.83 -27.99 -6.67
CA VAL A 241 -27.76 -28.82 -7.26
C VAL A 241 -28.16 -29.33 -8.63
N ALA A 242 -29.35 -29.92 -8.76
CA ALA A 242 -29.85 -30.48 -10.00
C ALA A 242 -30.00 -29.41 -11.10
N LEU A 243 -30.52 -28.23 -10.75
CA LEU A 243 -30.69 -27.16 -11.72
C LEU A 243 -29.36 -26.51 -12.12
N LEU A 244 -28.49 -26.18 -11.15
CA LEU A 244 -27.22 -25.52 -11.45
C LEU A 244 -26.25 -26.42 -12.23
N ALA A 245 -26.39 -27.74 -12.12
CA ALA A 245 -25.69 -28.70 -12.97
C ALA A 245 -26.04 -28.56 -14.47
N THR A 246 -27.19 -27.97 -14.81
CA THR A 246 -27.60 -27.72 -16.20
C THR A 246 -27.05 -26.41 -16.78
N ALA A 247 -26.35 -25.59 -16.00
CA ALA A 247 -25.78 -24.33 -16.48
C ALA A 247 -24.63 -24.56 -17.48
N LEU A 248 -24.35 -23.57 -18.33
CA LEU A 248 -23.26 -23.63 -19.33
C LEU A 248 -21.91 -23.95 -18.68
N SER A 249 -21.63 -23.32 -17.54
CA SER A 249 -20.47 -23.60 -16.71
C SER A 249 -20.96 -23.83 -15.28
N PRO A 250 -21.25 -25.08 -14.90
CA PRO A 250 -21.83 -25.37 -13.59
C PRO A 250 -20.81 -25.08 -12.46
N PRO A 251 -21.26 -24.53 -11.32
CA PRO A 251 -20.40 -24.38 -10.15
C PRO A 251 -20.09 -25.73 -9.51
N SER A 252 -19.07 -25.78 -8.65
CA SER A 252 -18.75 -27.01 -7.93
C SER A 252 -19.88 -27.36 -6.95
N ILE A 253 -20.08 -28.66 -6.72
CA ILE A 253 -21.10 -29.14 -5.77
C ILE A 253 -20.82 -28.59 -4.38
N SER A 254 -19.56 -28.62 -3.94
CA SER A 254 -19.11 -28.10 -2.66
C SER A 254 -19.47 -26.62 -2.46
N ASP A 255 -19.39 -25.80 -3.52
CA ASP A 255 -19.77 -24.37 -3.42
C ASP A 255 -21.27 -24.19 -3.25
N ILE A 256 -22.08 -24.99 -3.94
CA ILE A 256 -23.54 -24.98 -3.78
C ILE A 256 -23.90 -25.41 -2.35
N GLU A 257 -23.31 -26.50 -1.86
CA GLU A 257 -23.54 -27.02 -0.51
C GLU A 257 -23.16 -25.99 0.56
N ARG A 258 -21.98 -25.37 0.45
CA ARG A 258 -21.52 -24.30 1.35
C ARG A 258 -22.47 -23.10 1.34
N THR A 259 -22.94 -22.71 0.15
CA THR A 259 -23.91 -21.62 -0.02
C THR A 259 -25.23 -21.94 0.70
N ILE A 260 -25.73 -23.17 0.59
CA ILE A 260 -26.97 -23.60 1.24
C ILE A 260 -26.82 -23.60 2.77
N LEU A 261 -25.69 -24.09 3.28
CA LEU A 261 -25.37 -24.02 4.71
C LEU A 261 -25.32 -22.58 5.21
N HIS A 262 -24.70 -21.67 4.44
CA HIS A 262 -24.66 -20.25 4.80
C HIS A 262 -26.05 -19.60 4.79
N LEU A 263 -26.89 -19.92 3.80
CA LEU A 263 -28.28 -19.44 3.77
C LEU A 263 -29.13 -19.97 4.93
N LYS A 264 -28.86 -21.18 5.43
CA LYS A 264 -29.46 -21.71 6.66
C LYS A 264 -28.98 -20.93 7.89
N GLU A 265 -27.69 -20.63 7.98
CA GLU A 265 -27.10 -19.82 9.06
C GLU A 265 -27.69 -18.40 9.12
N ILE A 266 -27.89 -17.77 7.95
CA ILE A 266 -28.58 -16.46 7.85
C ILE A 266 -30.05 -16.55 8.30
N GLY A 267 -30.64 -17.75 8.25
CA GLY A 267 -32.05 -18.01 8.52
C GLY A 267 -32.95 -17.85 7.28
N ALA A 268 -32.37 -17.79 6.08
CA ALA A 268 -33.10 -17.69 4.82
C ALA A 268 -33.69 -19.05 4.37
N LEU A 269 -33.03 -20.14 4.71
CA LEU A 269 -33.51 -21.51 4.47
C LEU A 269 -33.77 -22.23 5.80
N SER A 270 -34.73 -23.15 5.81
CA SER A 270 -35.08 -23.92 6.98
C SER A 270 -34.02 -24.97 7.31
N ILE A 271 -33.76 -25.15 8.61
CA ILE A 271 -32.92 -26.21 9.15
C ILE A 271 -33.82 -27.43 9.38
N GLY A 272 -34.28 -28.07 8.30
CA GLY A 272 -35.20 -29.20 8.41
C GLY A 272 -34.54 -30.42 9.07
N VAL A 273 -34.94 -30.75 10.30
CA VAL A 273 -34.66 -32.04 10.98
C VAL A 273 -35.89 -32.99 10.88
N HIS A 274 -37.04 -32.50 10.41
CA HIS A 274 -38.34 -33.20 10.53
C HIS A 274 -39.09 -33.45 9.22
N SER A 275 -38.39 -33.49 8.08
CA SER A 275 -39.00 -33.96 6.82
C SER A 275 -38.23 -35.19 6.36
N GLU A 276 -38.82 -36.36 6.54
CA GLU A 276 -38.29 -37.63 6.03
C GLU A 276 -37.94 -37.46 4.54
N GLY A 277 -36.65 -37.57 4.20
CA GLY A 277 -36.16 -37.55 2.82
C GLY A 277 -35.42 -36.30 2.33
N LYS A 278 -35.21 -35.25 3.14
CA LYS A 278 -34.41 -34.08 2.71
C LYS A 278 -32.95 -34.16 3.15
N THR A 279 -32.02 -33.91 2.23
CA THR A 279 -30.58 -33.89 2.48
C THR A 279 -30.19 -32.68 3.34
N PRO A 280 -29.06 -32.73 4.09
CA PRO A 280 -28.57 -31.58 4.85
C PRO A 280 -28.21 -30.39 3.95
N TYR A 281 -28.07 -30.64 2.64
CA TYR A 281 -27.78 -29.65 1.61
C TYR A 281 -29.04 -29.19 0.87
N ASP A 282 -30.22 -29.34 1.48
CA ASP A 282 -31.46 -28.73 0.99
C ASP A 282 -32.28 -28.07 2.12
N GLY A 283 -33.17 -27.14 1.77
CA GLY A 283 -34.01 -26.42 2.73
C GLY A 283 -35.15 -25.65 2.08
N GLU A 284 -36.23 -25.47 2.84
CA GLU A 284 -37.38 -24.66 2.41
C GLU A 284 -37.14 -23.18 2.67
N LEU A 285 -37.69 -22.31 1.81
CA LEU A 285 -37.65 -20.87 2.01
C LEU A 285 -38.41 -20.46 3.28
N THR A 286 -37.71 -19.86 4.22
CA THR A 286 -38.34 -19.23 5.39
C THR A 286 -39.02 -17.93 4.99
N PHE A 287 -39.80 -17.32 5.89
CA PHE A 287 -40.34 -15.97 5.65
C PHE A 287 -39.23 -14.95 5.38
N LEU A 288 -38.14 -14.99 6.17
CA LEU A 288 -36.97 -14.16 5.93
C LEU A 288 -36.39 -14.43 4.54
N GLY A 289 -36.21 -15.70 4.15
CA GLY A 289 -35.73 -16.07 2.82
C GLY A 289 -36.60 -15.52 1.68
N LYS A 290 -37.93 -15.56 1.84
CA LYS A 290 -38.87 -14.98 0.86
C LYS A 290 -38.70 -13.46 0.72
N VAL A 291 -38.49 -12.75 1.83
CA VAL A 291 -38.18 -11.31 1.80
C VAL A 291 -36.86 -11.08 1.06
N LEU A 292 -35.79 -11.77 1.47
CA LEU A 292 -34.45 -11.60 0.89
C LEU A 292 -34.43 -11.88 -0.62
N ALA A 293 -35.13 -12.93 -1.08
CA ALA A 293 -35.21 -13.29 -2.50
C ALA A 293 -35.87 -12.21 -3.37
N GLN A 294 -36.74 -11.37 -2.80
CA GLN A 294 -37.42 -10.29 -3.51
C GLN A 294 -36.65 -8.97 -3.49
N LEU A 295 -35.67 -8.79 -2.61
CA LEU A 295 -34.91 -7.54 -2.53
C LEU A 295 -33.71 -7.56 -3.49
N PRO A 296 -33.46 -6.48 -4.26
CA PRO A 296 -32.32 -6.39 -5.17
C PRO A 296 -31.02 -6.01 -4.46
N VAL A 297 -30.73 -6.63 -3.30
CA VAL A 297 -29.55 -6.33 -2.45
C VAL A 297 -28.93 -7.62 -1.91
N ASP A 298 -27.71 -7.53 -1.38
CA ASP A 298 -27.06 -8.65 -0.68
C ASP A 298 -27.90 -9.13 0.52
N GLN A 299 -27.80 -10.42 0.87
CA GLN A 299 -28.63 -11.02 1.93
C GLN A 299 -28.41 -10.36 3.29
N ARG A 300 -27.18 -9.89 3.58
CA ARG A 300 -26.89 -9.15 4.82
C ARG A 300 -27.59 -7.80 4.86
N LEU A 301 -27.66 -7.11 3.72
CA LEU A 301 -28.39 -5.84 3.60
C LEU A 301 -29.90 -6.05 3.66
N GLY A 302 -30.41 -7.14 3.09
CA GLY A 302 -31.82 -7.53 3.27
C GLY A 302 -32.14 -7.85 4.74
N LYS A 303 -31.25 -8.55 5.44
CA LYS A 303 -31.38 -8.83 6.88
C LYS A 303 -31.34 -7.54 7.71
N LEU A 304 -30.47 -6.60 7.34
CA LEU A 304 -30.40 -5.26 7.94
C LEU A 304 -31.75 -4.54 7.86
N ILE A 305 -32.41 -4.58 6.71
CA ILE A 305 -33.73 -3.97 6.51
C ILE A 305 -34.78 -4.63 7.42
N VAL A 306 -34.82 -5.96 7.47
CA VAL A 306 -35.77 -6.70 8.32
C VAL A 306 -35.54 -6.38 9.81
N PHE A 307 -34.28 -6.34 10.26
CA PHE A 307 -33.96 -5.92 11.62
C PHE A 307 -34.33 -4.44 11.86
N GLY A 308 -34.09 -3.57 10.89
CA GLY A 308 -34.53 -2.17 10.95
C GLY A 308 -36.03 -2.04 11.21
N HIS A 309 -36.86 -2.89 10.59
CA HIS A 309 -38.30 -2.93 10.89
C HIS A 309 -38.59 -3.40 12.32
N VAL A 310 -37.99 -4.52 12.76
CA VAL A 310 -38.20 -5.09 14.10
C VAL A 310 -37.80 -4.14 15.22
N PHE A 311 -36.70 -3.41 15.04
CA PHE A 311 -36.13 -2.50 16.04
C PHE A 311 -36.53 -1.03 15.86
N GLY A 312 -37.41 -0.72 14.90
CA GLY A 312 -37.96 0.63 14.71
C GLY A 312 -37.02 1.66 14.07
N CYS A 313 -36.00 1.23 13.32
CA CYS A 313 -35.05 2.07 12.55
C CYS A 313 -35.02 1.71 11.05
N LEU A 314 -36.19 1.42 10.49
CA LEU A 314 -36.35 0.95 9.10
C LEU A 314 -35.86 1.97 8.07
N GLU A 315 -36.12 3.27 8.28
CA GLU A 315 -35.73 4.33 7.34
C GLU A 315 -34.21 4.37 7.17
N GLU A 316 -33.47 4.39 8.28
CA GLU A 316 -32.01 4.39 8.28
C GLU A 316 -31.45 3.13 7.64
N CYS A 317 -32.02 1.96 7.94
CA CYS A 317 -31.58 0.69 7.37
C CYS A 317 -31.82 0.60 5.87
N LEU A 318 -32.94 1.13 5.36
CA LEU A 318 -33.21 1.23 3.92
C LEU A 318 -32.20 2.14 3.21
N ILE A 319 -31.87 3.29 3.80
CA ILE A 319 -30.87 4.21 3.26
C ILE A 319 -29.50 3.52 3.20
N ILE A 320 -29.08 2.86 4.29
CA ILE A 320 -27.80 2.13 4.34
C ILE A 320 -27.78 1.01 3.30
N ALA A 321 -28.84 0.21 3.19
CA ALA A 321 -28.92 -0.88 2.23
C ALA A 321 -28.86 -0.39 0.78
N ALA A 322 -29.57 0.70 0.45
CA ALA A 322 -29.52 1.30 -0.89
C ALA A 322 -28.12 1.83 -1.21
N ALA A 323 -27.51 2.57 -0.27
CA ALA A 323 -26.21 3.19 -0.48
C ALA A 323 -25.06 2.19 -0.60
N LEU A 324 -25.06 1.12 0.21
CA LEU A 324 -24.03 0.08 0.16
C LEU A 324 -24.17 -0.87 -1.04
N SER A 325 -25.37 -0.94 -1.66
CA SER A 325 -25.61 -1.72 -2.88
C SER A 325 -25.15 -1.03 -4.15
N LEU A 326 -24.93 0.29 -4.09
CA LEU A 326 -24.51 1.12 -5.22
C LEU A 326 -23.10 1.69 -5.00
N ASN A 327 -22.61 2.40 -6.02
CA ASN A 327 -21.32 3.09 -5.90
C ASN A 327 -21.41 4.22 -4.86
N ASN A 328 -20.34 4.38 -4.09
CA ASN A 328 -20.23 5.43 -3.08
C ASN A 328 -20.44 6.83 -3.71
N PHE A 329 -21.32 7.63 -3.09
CA PHE A 329 -21.63 9.00 -3.51
C PHE A 329 -20.72 10.06 -2.89
N PHE A 330 -19.89 9.72 -1.90
CA PHE A 330 -18.81 10.60 -1.44
C PHE A 330 -17.72 10.69 -2.51
N VAL A 331 -17.45 11.90 -2.96
CA VAL A 331 -16.43 12.21 -3.97
C VAL A 331 -15.07 12.30 -3.30
N ILE A 332 -14.09 11.64 -3.90
CA ILE A 332 -12.68 11.80 -3.55
C ILE A 332 -11.99 12.33 -4.81
N PRO A 333 -11.91 13.66 -4.99
CA PRO A 333 -11.37 14.23 -6.22
C PRO A 333 -9.89 13.87 -6.37
N PHE A 334 -9.45 13.76 -7.63
CA PHE A 334 -8.06 13.51 -7.97
C PHE A 334 -7.15 14.57 -7.33
N ARG A 335 -6.13 14.14 -6.57
CA ARG A 335 -5.21 14.99 -5.78
C ARG A 335 -5.80 15.71 -4.56
N GLN A 336 -7.10 15.59 -4.28
CA GLN A 336 -7.76 16.20 -3.10
C GLN A 336 -8.34 15.13 -2.17
N HIS A 337 -7.58 14.06 -1.94
CA HIS A 337 -8.06 12.90 -1.17
C HIS A 337 -8.44 13.25 0.29
N LEU A 338 -7.76 14.25 0.88
CA LEU A 338 -8.01 14.67 2.25
C LEU A 338 -9.29 15.49 2.41
N ASP A 339 -9.60 16.37 1.46
CA ASP A 339 -10.79 17.22 1.55
C ASP A 339 -12.07 16.38 1.47
N GLY A 340 -12.12 15.40 0.55
CA GLY A 340 -13.23 14.45 0.46
C GLY A 340 -13.37 13.59 1.72
N TYR A 341 -12.25 13.10 2.28
CA TYR A 341 -12.28 12.32 3.52
C TYR A 341 -12.71 13.16 4.74
N ARG A 342 -12.24 14.41 4.84
CA ARG A 342 -12.66 15.35 5.88
C ARG A 342 -14.16 15.58 5.84
N ASN A 343 -14.74 15.73 4.65
CA ASN A 343 -16.17 15.95 4.56
C ASN A 343 -17.00 14.71 4.90
N LYS A 344 -16.54 13.52 4.49
CA LYS A 344 -17.14 12.26 4.95
C LYS A 344 -17.10 12.14 6.48
N LEU A 345 -15.98 12.52 7.10
CA LEU A 345 -15.84 12.50 8.56
C LEU A 345 -16.78 13.51 9.24
N HIS A 346 -17.01 14.68 8.63
CA HIS A 346 -17.98 15.65 9.11
C HIS A 346 -19.39 15.05 9.19
N PHE A 347 -19.86 14.41 8.11
CA PHE A 347 -21.15 13.72 8.11
C PHE A 347 -21.25 12.57 9.10
N SER A 348 -20.13 11.96 9.52
CA SER A 348 -20.15 10.90 10.52
C SER A 348 -20.60 11.37 11.91
N GLY A 349 -20.61 12.67 12.21
CA GLY A 349 -21.11 13.20 13.49
C GLY A 349 -20.41 12.59 14.71
N ASN A 350 -19.10 12.41 14.64
CA ASN A 350 -18.29 11.75 15.68
C ASN A 350 -18.70 10.29 15.99
N SER A 351 -19.38 9.62 15.05
CA SER A 351 -19.76 8.22 15.20
C SER A 351 -18.70 7.22 14.83
N ARG A 352 -17.69 7.64 14.05
CA ARG A 352 -16.69 6.74 13.46
C ARG A 352 -17.35 5.62 12.63
N SER A 353 -18.57 5.87 12.12
CA SER A 353 -19.33 4.93 11.30
C SER A 353 -19.59 5.55 9.93
N ASP A 354 -19.16 4.83 8.89
CA ASP A 354 -19.43 5.19 7.50
C ASP A 354 -20.93 5.09 7.19
N CYS A 355 -21.64 4.10 7.74
CA CYS A 355 -23.09 3.95 7.57
C CYS A 355 -23.86 5.14 8.14
N ILE A 356 -23.45 5.66 9.30
CA ILE A 356 -24.07 6.86 9.89
C ILE A 356 -23.75 8.09 9.03
N ALA A 357 -22.52 8.22 8.51
CA ALA A 357 -22.18 9.29 7.59
C ALA A 357 -23.05 9.27 6.33
N ILE A 358 -23.32 8.08 5.78
CA ILE A 358 -24.21 7.87 4.65
C ILE A 358 -25.63 8.34 4.97
N VAL A 359 -26.20 7.92 6.10
CA VAL A 359 -27.56 8.31 6.52
C VAL A 359 -27.66 9.81 6.67
N ASN A 360 -26.71 10.44 7.36
CA ASN A 360 -26.73 11.88 7.60
C ASN A 360 -26.62 12.67 6.30
N ALA A 361 -25.70 12.28 5.40
CA ALA A 361 -25.58 12.92 4.09
C ALA A 361 -26.87 12.75 3.26
N PHE A 362 -27.43 11.54 3.24
CA PHE A 362 -28.68 11.26 2.51
C PHE A 362 -29.85 12.09 3.02
N LYS A 363 -30.09 12.12 4.34
CA LYS A 363 -31.20 12.88 4.93
C LYS A 363 -31.06 14.37 4.62
N VAL A 364 -29.86 14.95 4.74
CA VAL A 364 -29.63 16.36 4.41
C VAL A 364 -29.83 16.65 2.93
N THR A 365 -29.39 15.77 2.02
CA THR A 365 -29.49 16.03 0.58
C THR A 365 -30.87 15.77 0.00
N ILE A 366 -31.58 14.75 0.48
CA ILE A 366 -32.83 14.27 -0.13
C ILE A 366 -34.07 14.77 0.61
N PHE A 367 -34.02 14.90 1.94
CA PHE A 367 -35.21 15.28 2.73
C PHE A 367 -35.28 16.78 3.03
N SER A 368 -34.17 17.51 2.89
CA SER A 368 -34.16 18.96 3.07
C SER A 368 -34.16 19.68 1.71
N PRO A 369 -34.89 20.81 1.58
CA PRO A 369 -34.78 21.64 0.39
C PRO A 369 -33.41 22.34 0.39
N LEU A 370 -32.61 22.08 -0.64
CA LEU A 370 -31.29 22.69 -0.80
C LEU A 370 -31.34 23.83 -1.84
N PRO A 371 -30.81 25.03 -1.52
CA PRO A 371 -30.57 26.06 -2.53
C PRO A 371 -29.37 25.64 -3.39
N ASP A 372 -29.56 25.59 -4.72
CA ASP A 372 -28.61 25.11 -5.73
C ASP A 372 -27.90 23.80 -5.36
N GLU A 373 -28.57 22.68 -5.63
CA GLU A 373 -28.09 21.34 -5.28
C GLU A 373 -26.71 20.99 -5.86
N LEU A 374 -26.38 21.51 -7.06
CA LEU A 374 -25.12 21.19 -7.73
C LEU A 374 -23.95 21.86 -7.02
N ASP A 375 -24.08 23.14 -6.68
CA ASP A 375 -23.05 23.88 -5.95
C ASP A 375 -22.93 23.40 -4.50
N TRP A 376 -24.06 23.02 -3.87
CA TRP A 376 -24.04 22.37 -2.57
C TRP A 376 -23.29 21.03 -2.62
N GLY A 377 -23.55 20.20 -3.63
CA GLY A 377 -22.87 18.91 -3.84
C GLY A 377 -21.37 19.07 -4.06
N ARG A 378 -20.95 20.05 -4.86
CA ARG A 378 -19.53 20.38 -5.07
C ARG A 378 -18.85 20.81 -3.77
N SER A 379 -19.47 21.72 -3.03
CA SER A 379 -18.94 22.23 -1.76
C SER A 379 -18.84 21.14 -0.69
N ASN A 380 -19.74 20.15 -0.74
CA ASN A 380 -19.80 19.01 0.17
C ASN A 380 -19.24 17.71 -0.41
N TYR A 381 -18.46 17.74 -1.49
CA TYR A 381 -17.85 16.52 -2.06
C TYR A 381 -18.86 15.35 -2.19
N ILE A 382 -20.10 15.64 -2.59
CA ILE A 382 -21.19 14.67 -2.79
C ILE A 382 -21.56 14.67 -4.26
N HIS A 383 -21.57 13.47 -4.86
CA HIS A 383 -21.98 13.29 -6.24
C HIS A 383 -23.51 13.24 -6.34
N ILE A 384 -24.13 14.38 -6.68
CA ILE A 384 -25.60 14.55 -6.67
C ILE A 384 -26.33 13.48 -7.50
N LYS A 385 -25.80 13.10 -8.68
CA LYS A 385 -26.41 12.02 -9.47
C LYS A 385 -26.41 10.66 -8.74
N ARG A 386 -25.34 10.31 -8.02
CA ARG A 386 -25.23 9.00 -7.34
C ARG A 386 -26.13 8.93 -6.13
N ILE A 387 -26.23 10.01 -5.35
CA ILE A 387 -27.16 10.05 -4.21
C ILE A 387 -28.62 10.02 -4.68
N ARG A 388 -28.93 10.52 -5.88
CA ARG A 388 -30.25 10.35 -6.53
C ARG A 388 -30.50 8.91 -6.96
N GLU A 389 -29.52 8.23 -7.56
CA GLU A 389 -29.60 6.78 -7.85
C GLU A 389 -29.84 5.97 -6.55
N VAL A 390 -29.19 6.35 -5.44
CA VAL A 390 -29.46 5.78 -4.11
C VAL A 390 -30.87 6.08 -3.64
N ALA A 391 -31.41 7.27 -3.88
CA ALA A 391 -32.78 7.62 -3.53
C ALA A 391 -33.83 6.83 -4.33
N GLU A 392 -33.57 6.58 -5.62
CA GLU A 392 -34.39 5.72 -6.47
C GLU A 392 -34.41 4.28 -5.95
N LEU A 393 -33.24 3.72 -5.61
CA LEU A 393 -33.16 2.38 -5.01
C LEU A 393 -33.81 2.34 -3.62
N TYR A 394 -33.67 3.39 -2.81
CA TYR A 394 -34.33 3.51 -1.51
C TYR A 394 -35.86 3.44 -1.63
N GLU A 395 -36.47 4.20 -2.56
CA GLU A 395 -37.92 4.15 -2.77
C GLU A 395 -38.37 2.79 -3.34
N GLU A 396 -37.57 2.17 -4.22
CA GLU A 396 -37.87 0.82 -4.71
C GLU A 396 -37.80 -0.22 -3.59
N LEU A 397 -36.80 -0.15 -2.70
CA LEU A 397 -36.70 -1.03 -1.54
C LEU A 397 -37.87 -0.82 -0.58
N LYS A 398 -38.19 0.43 -0.27
CA LYS A 398 -39.34 0.81 0.57
C LYS A 398 -40.66 0.27 0.01
N ARG A 399 -40.85 0.34 -1.31
CA ARG A 399 -42.02 -0.22 -2.00
C ARG A 399 -42.07 -1.75 -1.86
N ARG A 400 -40.95 -2.45 -2.09
CA ARG A 400 -40.87 -3.92 -1.99
C ARG A 400 -41.12 -4.41 -0.56
N VAL A 401 -40.53 -3.79 0.44
CA VAL A 401 -40.73 -4.18 1.85
C VAL A 401 -42.15 -3.87 2.34
N GLY A 402 -42.79 -2.85 1.77
CA GLY A 402 -44.20 -2.55 2.01
C GLY A 402 -45.15 -3.69 1.63
N ALA A 403 -44.81 -4.51 0.62
CA ALA A 403 -45.58 -5.71 0.28
C ALA A 403 -45.57 -6.79 1.38
N PHE A 404 -44.62 -6.70 2.32
CA PHE A 404 -44.50 -7.55 3.49
C PHE A 404 -45.00 -6.88 4.78
N ASN A 405 -45.80 -5.81 4.65
CA ASN A 405 -46.30 -4.99 5.76
C ASN A 405 -45.20 -4.28 6.58
N MET A 406 -44.00 -4.12 6.03
CA MET A 406 -42.94 -3.34 6.65
C MET A 406 -43.05 -1.88 6.20
N HIS A 407 -43.57 -1.02 7.09
CA HIS A 407 -43.75 0.40 6.81
C HIS A 407 -42.90 1.27 7.74
N ILE A 408 -42.45 2.41 7.21
CA ILE A 408 -41.77 3.43 8.00
C ILE A 408 -42.81 4.09 8.90
N SER A 409 -42.52 4.18 10.20
CA SER A 409 -43.41 4.81 11.17
C SER A 409 -43.43 6.32 10.94
N THR A 410 -44.60 6.88 10.66
CA THR A 410 -44.80 8.32 10.38
C THR A 410 -44.99 9.18 11.64
N ARG A 411 -45.03 8.57 12.82
CA ARG A 411 -45.15 9.30 14.09
C ARG A 411 -43.77 9.85 14.47
N PRO A 412 -43.59 11.19 14.56
CA PRO A 412 -42.36 11.72 15.12
C PRO A 412 -42.25 11.21 16.57
N PRO A 413 -41.15 10.54 16.94
CA PRO A 413 -40.93 10.16 18.32
C PRO A 413 -40.96 11.42 19.19
N ALA A 414 -41.46 11.32 20.41
CA ALA A 414 -41.37 12.40 21.38
C ALA A 414 -39.90 12.86 21.46
N MET A 415 -39.63 14.12 21.12
CA MET A 415 -38.28 14.66 21.02
C MET A 415 -37.69 14.87 22.43
N ASP A 416 -37.21 13.79 23.04
CA ASP A 416 -36.30 13.86 24.18
C ASP A 416 -34.85 13.96 23.68
N CYS A 417 -34.00 14.71 24.38
CA CYS A 417 -32.58 14.84 24.05
C CYS A 417 -31.81 13.50 24.07
N GLU A 418 -32.32 12.49 24.79
CA GLU A 418 -31.75 11.14 24.80
C GLU A 418 -32.20 10.28 23.61
N HIS A 419 -33.23 10.69 22.87
CA HIS A 419 -33.83 9.89 21.80
C HIS A 419 -32.83 9.63 20.67
N GLU A 420 -32.07 10.65 20.26
CA GLU A 420 -31.10 10.54 19.18
C GLU A 420 -29.94 9.59 19.54
N HIS A 421 -29.47 9.64 20.79
CA HIS A 421 -28.44 8.73 21.30
C HIS A 421 -28.94 7.28 21.36
N LYS A 422 -30.18 7.07 21.81
CA LYS A 422 -30.81 5.74 21.86
C LYS A 422 -31.01 5.17 20.45
N GLN A 423 -31.53 5.95 19.52
CA GLN A 423 -31.70 5.54 18.12
C GLN A 423 -30.38 5.15 17.46
N ARG A 424 -29.34 5.96 17.67
CA ARG A 424 -28.01 5.66 17.16
C ARG A 424 -27.45 4.36 17.73
N PHE A 425 -27.62 4.10 19.02
CA PHE A 425 -27.18 2.85 19.64
C PHE A 425 -27.96 1.65 19.07
N ILE A 426 -29.28 1.76 18.94
CA ILE A 426 -30.12 0.72 18.32
C ILE A 426 -29.65 0.41 16.91
N LEU A 427 -29.40 1.43 16.09
CA LEU A 427 -28.88 1.26 14.73
C LEU A 427 -27.53 0.53 14.73
N GLN A 428 -26.63 0.82 15.69
CA GLN A 428 -25.37 0.10 15.84
C GLN A 428 -25.56 -1.38 16.20
N VAL A 429 -26.52 -1.71 17.07
CA VAL A 429 -26.87 -3.09 17.42
C VAL A 429 -27.45 -3.83 16.20
N VAL A 430 -28.34 -3.17 15.45
CA VAL A 430 -28.94 -3.71 14.22
C VAL A 430 -27.87 -3.97 13.16
N MET A 431 -26.95 -3.03 12.95
CA MET A 431 -25.81 -3.22 12.05
C MET A 431 -24.94 -4.39 12.49
N ALA A 432 -24.62 -4.50 13.79
CA ALA A 432 -23.85 -5.64 14.30
C ALA A 432 -24.57 -6.96 13.95
N GLY A 433 -25.83 -7.13 14.36
CA GLY A 433 -26.58 -8.36 14.10
C GLY A 433 -26.76 -8.70 12.62
N ALA A 434 -26.90 -7.70 11.75
CA ALA A 434 -27.06 -7.91 10.31
C ALA A 434 -25.76 -8.31 9.61
N PHE A 435 -24.63 -7.74 10.03
CA PHE A 435 -23.31 -8.01 9.45
C PHE A 435 -22.53 -9.13 10.16
N TYR A 436 -23.07 -9.76 11.21
CA TYR A 436 -22.49 -10.97 11.80
C TYR A 436 -22.19 -12.04 10.73
N PRO A 437 -21.03 -12.70 10.76
CA PRO A 437 -19.95 -12.63 11.76
C PRO A 437 -18.79 -11.66 11.40
N ASN A 438 -18.99 -10.70 10.49
CA ASN A 438 -17.94 -9.83 9.95
C ASN A 438 -17.49 -8.75 10.95
N TYR A 439 -16.89 -9.18 12.06
CA TYR A 439 -16.39 -8.32 13.11
C TYR A 439 -14.87 -8.36 13.18
N PHE A 440 -14.30 -7.20 13.43
CA PHE A 440 -12.88 -7.05 13.70
C PHE A 440 -12.73 -6.48 15.10
N THR A 441 -11.96 -7.17 15.93
CA THR A 441 -11.50 -6.60 17.19
C THR A 441 -10.25 -5.79 16.90
N PHE A 442 -10.25 -4.52 17.29
CA PHE A 442 -8.99 -3.80 17.42
C PHE A 442 -8.20 -4.47 18.55
N GLY A 443 -6.94 -4.84 18.28
CA GLY A 443 -6.07 -5.41 19.32
C GLY A 443 -5.97 -4.47 20.53
N HIS A 444 -5.64 -5.01 21.70
CA HIS A 444 -5.45 -4.19 22.91
C HIS A 444 -4.45 -3.07 22.62
N HIS A 445 -4.93 -1.82 22.71
CA HIS A 445 -4.08 -0.65 22.60
C HIS A 445 -3.37 -0.47 23.93
N ASP A 446 -2.05 -0.62 23.93
CA ASP A 446 -1.21 -0.23 25.05
C ASP A 446 -1.08 1.31 25.02
N GLU A 447 -2.00 1.99 25.71
CA GLU A 447 -2.01 3.45 25.81
C GLU A 447 -0.69 3.96 26.41
N ASP A 448 -0.08 3.21 27.33
CA ASP A 448 1.21 3.56 27.94
C ASP A 448 2.34 3.47 26.93
N LEU A 449 2.36 2.44 26.08
CA LEU A 449 3.32 2.34 24.98
C LEU A 449 3.14 3.47 23.97
N ALA A 450 1.90 3.80 23.59
CA ALA A 450 1.62 4.90 22.67
C ALA A 450 2.06 6.26 23.23
N VAL A 451 1.79 6.51 24.52
CA VAL A 451 2.24 7.72 25.23
C VAL A 451 3.77 7.75 25.33
N ARG A 452 4.42 6.61 25.59
CA ARG A 452 5.89 6.49 25.58
C ARG A 452 6.49 6.80 24.21
N GLU A 453 5.92 6.26 23.13
CA GLU A 453 6.38 6.57 21.76
C GLU A 453 6.19 8.05 21.40
N LEU A 454 5.16 8.69 21.96
CA LEU A 454 4.87 10.12 21.80
C LEU A 454 5.54 11.00 22.86
N THR A 455 6.53 10.49 23.59
CA THR A 455 7.28 11.24 24.61
C THR A 455 6.38 11.91 25.66
N GLY A 456 5.37 11.20 26.16
CA GLY A 456 4.42 11.73 27.14
C GLY A 456 3.30 12.59 26.57
N LYS A 457 3.22 12.80 25.24
CA LYS A 457 2.17 13.59 24.60
C LYS A 457 0.90 12.76 24.38
N ASP A 458 -0.24 13.43 24.38
CA ASP A 458 -1.55 12.79 24.22
C ASP A 458 -1.71 12.22 22.79
N PRO A 459 -1.87 10.89 22.62
CA PRO A 459 -2.11 10.25 21.31
C PRO A 459 -3.42 10.68 20.65
N LYS A 460 -4.34 11.30 21.41
CA LYS A 460 -5.62 11.80 20.89
C LYS A 460 -5.47 13.16 20.20
N THR A 461 -4.38 13.88 20.40
CA THR A 461 -4.15 15.23 19.85
C THR A 461 -2.85 15.36 19.05
N THR A 462 -1.97 14.37 19.12
CA THR A 462 -0.60 14.47 18.61
C THR A 462 -0.28 13.37 17.61
N VAL A 463 0.44 13.71 16.54
CA VAL A 463 1.03 12.75 15.60
C VAL A 463 2.55 12.88 15.55
N VAL A 464 3.24 11.77 15.28
CA VAL A 464 4.69 11.73 15.15
C VAL A 464 5.10 11.50 13.69
N LEU A 465 5.93 12.40 13.18
CA LEU A 465 6.71 12.22 11.96
C LEU A 465 8.02 11.55 12.32
N LYS A 466 8.37 10.48 11.60
CA LYS A 466 9.67 9.82 11.70
C LYS A 466 10.53 10.23 10.49
N ASN A 467 11.85 10.19 10.65
CA ASN A 467 12.83 10.48 9.60
C ASN A 467 12.81 11.93 9.07
N ILE A 468 12.60 12.91 9.95
CA ILE A 468 12.78 14.32 9.55
C ILE A 468 14.28 14.64 9.42
N PRO A 469 14.67 15.58 8.53
CA PRO A 469 16.06 16.02 8.41
C PRO A 469 16.59 16.60 9.74
N PRO A 470 17.92 16.58 9.97
CA PRO A 470 18.51 17.19 11.17
C PRO A 470 18.15 18.68 11.26
N TYR A 471 18.11 19.21 12.48
CA TYR A 471 17.64 20.57 12.78
C TYR A 471 16.18 20.80 12.36
N GLY A 472 15.29 19.90 12.80
CA GLY A 472 13.85 19.94 12.49
C GLY A 472 13.17 21.32 12.63
N PHE A 473 13.63 22.15 13.57
CA PHE A 473 13.13 23.50 13.78
C PHE A 473 13.29 24.45 12.58
N LEU A 474 14.27 24.22 11.70
CA LEU A 474 14.43 24.99 10.45
C LEU A 474 13.25 24.77 9.50
N TYR A 475 12.64 23.59 9.56
CA TYR A 475 11.51 23.20 8.75
C TYR A 475 10.16 23.48 9.42
N HIS A 476 10.14 24.16 10.56
CA HIS A 476 8.91 24.38 11.35
C HIS A 476 7.78 24.99 10.53
N LYS A 477 8.06 26.04 9.75
CA LYS A 477 7.04 26.68 8.89
C LYS A 477 6.58 25.75 7.76
N GLN A 478 7.49 24.95 7.19
CA GLN A 478 7.16 23.98 6.14
C GLN A 478 6.29 22.85 6.70
N LEU A 479 6.67 22.26 7.83
CA LEU A 479 5.89 21.24 8.53
C LEU A 479 4.53 21.77 8.96
N GLN A 480 4.46 22.97 9.52
CA GLN A 480 3.19 23.61 9.87
C GLN A 480 2.30 23.81 8.64
N SER A 481 2.89 24.17 7.49
CA SER A 481 2.16 24.32 6.22
C SER A 481 1.64 22.97 5.71
N LEU A 482 2.46 21.91 5.76
CA LEU A 482 2.06 20.56 5.34
C LEU A 482 0.87 20.03 6.15
N PHE A 483 0.86 20.26 7.47
CA PHE A 483 -0.21 19.80 8.36
C PHE A 483 -1.40 20.75 8.48
N ARG A 484 -1.34 21.95 7.87
CA ARG A 484 -2.45 22.92 7.85
C ARG A 484 -3.73 22.31 7.24
N GLN A 485 -3.58 21.42 6.27
CA GLN A 485 -4.71 20.73 5.64
C GLN A 485 -5.40 19.74 6.59
N CYS A 486 -4.67 19.19 7.57
CA CYS A 486 -5.23 18.31 8.59
C CYS A 486 -6.04 19.08 9.64
N GLY A 487 -5.54 20.25 10.05
CA GLY A 487 -6.17 21.11 11.04
C GLY A 487 -5.25 22.20 11.57
N GLN A 488 -5.71 22.94 12.57
CA GLN A 488 -4.90 23.98 13.20
C GLN A 488 -3.81 23.32 14.07
N VAL A 489 -2.56 23.52 13.69
CA VAL A 489 -1.39 23.08 14.46
C VAL A 489 -1.20 24.02 15.65
N LYS A 490 -1.23 23.47 16.86
CA LYS A 490 -0.98 24.19 18.12
C LYS A 490 0.51 24.36 18.35
N SER A 491 1.26 23.27 18.25
CA SER A 491 2.70 23.26 18.49
C SER A 491 3.38 22.16 17.68
N ILE A 492 4.66 22.37 17.36
CA ILE A 492 5.54 21.33 16.80
C ILE A 492 6.77 21.26 17.69
N SER A 493 7.03 20.07 18.23
CA SER A 493 8.22 19.79 19.04
C SER A 493 9.07 18.75 18.33
N TYR A 494 10.37 18.75 18.64
CA TYR A 494 11.37 17.95 17.92
C TYR A 494 12.14 17.08 18.91
N ASP A 495 12.41 15.83 18.51
CA ASP A 495 13.26 14.90 19.23
C ASP A 495 14.09 14.12 18.22
N GLY A 496 15.34 14.55 18.02
CA GLY A 496 16.23 14.01 16.99
C GLY A 496 15.59 14.02 15.60
N ALA A 497 15.45 12.83 14.99
CA ALA A 497 14.82 12.63 13.68
C ALA A 497 13.29 12.49 13.76
N LYS A 498 12.65 12.94 14.84
CA LYS A 498 11.20 12.95 15.00
C LYS A 498 10.66 14.38 15.17
N ALA A 499 9.51 14.65 14.58
CA ALA A 499 8.69 15.82 14.88
C ALA A 499 7.33 15.37 15.43
N PHE A 500 6.92 15.95 16.56
CA PHE A 500 5.58 15.75 17.11
C PHE A 500 4.74 16.98 16.81
N VAL A 501 3.67 16.77 16.05
CA VAL A 501 2.72 17.81 15.66
C VAL A 501 1.50 17.66 16.55
N GLU A 502 1.28 18.65 17.41
CA GLU A 502 0.12 18.73 18.30
C GLU A 502 -0.92 19.66 17.66
N PHE A 503 -2.18 19.20 17.58
CA PHE A 503 -3.27 19.98 17.03
C PHE A 503 -4.05 20.73 18.12
N SER A 504 -4.58 21.90 17.77
CA SER A 504 -5.44 22.69 18.65
C SER A 504 -6.76 21.96 18.90
N ARG A 505 -7.20 21.95 20.15
CA ARG A 505 -8.47 21.37 20.58
C ARG A 505 -9.51 22.46 20.79
N ASN A 506 -10.74 22.21 20.33
CA ASN A 506 -11.87 23.05 20.72
C ASN A 506 -12.20 22.79 22.20
N PRO A 507 -12.27 23.83 23.05
CA PRO A 507 -12.49 23.66 24.49
C PRO A 507 -13.86 23.06 24.83
N THR A 508 -14.82 23.10 23.90
CA THR A 508 -16.16 22.52 24.02
C THR A 508 -16.22 21.01 23.74
N GLU A 509 -15.19 20.43 23.10
CA GLU A 509 -15.19 19.01 22.72
C GLU A 509 -14.56 18.13 23.82
N ARG A 510 -15.36 17.24 24.42
CA ARG A 510 -14.91 16.28 25.44
C ARG A 510 -14.04 15.15 24.84
N PHE A 511 -13.18 14.60 25.71
CA PHE A 511 -12.11 13.59 25.52
C PHE A 511 -12.29 12.61 24.34
N LYS A 512 -11.95 13.05 23.13
CA LYS A 512 -11.95 12.24 21.90
C LYS A 512 -10.72 12.57 21.06
N THR A 513 -10.25 11.58 20.30
CA THR A 513 -9.22 11.77 19.26
C THR A 513 -9.67 12.84 18.27
N LEU A 514 -8.83 13.84 18.03
CA LEU A 514 -9.16 14.99 17.20
C LEU A 514 -9.24 14.59 15.71
N PRO A 515 -10.20 15.14 14.93
CA PRO A 515 -10.27 14.91 13.48
C PRO A 515 -8.94 15.13 12.71
N PRO A 516 -8.14 16.17 13.03
CA PRO A 516 -6.80 16.35 12.43
C PRO A 516 -5.84 15.16 12.61
N VAL A 517 -5.92 14.44 13.73
CA VAL A 517 -5.09 13.24 13.96
C VAL A 517 -5.50 12.14 12.98
N TYR A 518 -6.81 11.92 12.78
CA TYR A 518 -7.30 11.00 11.77
C TYR A 518 -6.90 11.41 10.35
N MET A 519 -6.93 12.71 10.03
CA MET A 519 -6.48 13.22 8.73
C MET A 519 -4.99 12.93 8.50
N ALA A 520 -4.15 13.23 9.48
CA ALA A 520 -2.71 12.97 9.40
C ALA A 520 -2.38 11.49 9.25
N LEU A 521 -3.06 10.61 9.99
CA LEU A 521 -2.92 9.16 9.81
C LEU A 521 -3.42 8.71 8.43
N LYS A 522 -4.50 9.31 7.93
CA LYS A 522 -5.01 9.04 6.59
C LYS A 522 -4.02 9.45 5.50
N MET A 523 -3.31 10.57 5.66
CA MET A 523 -2.21 10.97 4.75
C MET A 523 -1.15 9.87 4.65
N SER A 524 -0.74 9.31 5.79
CA SER A 524 0.23 8.22 5.83
C SER A 524 -0.29 6.96 5.15
N GLN A 525 -1.53 6.55 5.43
CA GLN A 525 -2.18 5.39 4.80
C GLN A 525 -2.31 5.53 3.27
N LEU A 526 -2.59 6.75 2.81
CA LEU A 526 -2.68 7.10 1.39
C LEU A 526 -1.30 7.30 0.73
N ARG A 527 -0.20 7.16 1.49
CA ARG A 527 1.18 7.39 1.03
C ARG A 527 1.36 8.75 0.35
N ILE A 528 0.70 9.78 0.87
CA ILE A 528 0.84 11.14 0.36
C ILE A 528 2.30 11.58 0.64
N PRO A 529 3.09 11.94 -0.38
CA PRO A 529 4.46 12.36 -0.17
C PRO A 529 4.48 13.69 0.60
N LEU A 530 5.30 13.76 1.64
CA LEU A 530 5.58 15.00 2.37
C LEU A 530 6.90 15.57 1.83
N GLU A 531 6.80 16.56 0.96
CA GLU A 531 7.97 17.20 0.36
C GLU A 531 8.48 18.31 1.29
N LEU A 532 9.75 18.22 1.66
CA LEU A 532 10.46 19.23 2.45
C LEU A 532 11.61 19.76 1.60
N ASN A 533 11.70 21.08 1.50
CA ASN A 533 12.88 21.72 0.94
C ASN A 533 13.96 21.73 2.02
N VAL A 534 14.85 20.75 1.92
CA VAL A 534 15.95 20.53 2.87
C VAL A 534 17.07 21.52 2.57
N HIS A 535 17.60 22.16 3.61
CA HIS A 535 18.75 23.05 3.47
C HIS A 535 20.04 22.23 3.38
N PHE A 536 20.94 22.66 2.49
CA PHE A 536 22.30 22.11 2.45
C PHE A 536 23.05 22.49 3.73
N PRO A 537 24.01 21.66 4.18
CA PRO A 537 24.79 21.94 5.39
C PRO A 537 25.41 23.35 5.40
N GLU A 538 25.87 23.85 4.25
CA GLU A 538 26.50 25.18 4.13
C GLU A 538 25.50 26.34 4.34
N GLU A 539 24.21 26.16 4.00
CA GLU A 539 23.17 27.18 4.18
C GLU A 539 22.64 27.25 5.62
N ILE A 540 22.79 26.16 6.36
CA ILE A 540 22.35 26.06 7.76
C ILE A 540 23.26 26.92 8.65
N GLU A 541 24.56 26.95 8.37
CA GLU A 541 25.54 27.78 9.08
C GLU A 541 25.26 29.28 8.88
N GLY A 542 24.91 29.70 7.64
CA GLY A 542 24.64 31.11 7.32
C GLY A 542 23.32 31.68 7.88
N LYS A 543 22.32 30.85 8.21
CA LYS A 543 21.04 31.29 8.80
C LYS A 543 21.02 31.31 10.34
N MET A 544 22.05 30.75 10.99
CA MET A 544 22.14 30.61 12.45
C MET A 544 22.71 31.85 13.17
N GLU A 545 23.08 32.92 12.44
CA GLU A 545 23.63 34.15 13.04
C GLU A 545 22.61 35.03 13.78
N GLY A 546 21.31 34.70 13.76
CA GLY A 546 20.28 35.50 14.42
C GLY A 546 19.24 34.70 15.20
N VAL A 547 19.28 34.83 16.54
CA VAL A 547 18.16 34.65 17.48
C VAL A 547 17.96 33.26 18.17
N ALA A 548 18.87 32.28 18.07
CA ALA A 548 18.76 31.07 18.93
C ALA A 548 20.08 30.41 19.35
N ALA A 549 21.16 31.18 19.50
CA ALA A 549 22.50 30.67 19.83
C ALA A 549 22.63 30.05 21.25
N ALA A 550 21.63 30.21 22.13
CA ALA A 550 21.69 29.73 23.53
C ALA A 550 20.98 28.39 23.79
N ILE A 551 20.01 27.98 22.95
CA ILE A 551 19.19 26.77 23.21
C ILE A 551 19.68 25.56 22.38
N VAL A 552 20.51 25.79 21.35
CA VAL A 552 20.94 24.73 20.40
C VAL A 552 22.24 24.02 20.80
N ARG A 553 22.89 24.36 21.92
CA ARG A 553 24.04 23.60 22.44
C ARG A 553 23.69 22.53 23.48
N GLY A 554 22.40 22.34 23.80
CA GLY A 554 21.96 21.50 24.92
C GLY A 554 21.07 20.29 24.57
N THR A 555 20.69 20.07 23.31
CA THR A 555 19.78 18.97 22.92
C THR A 555 20.23 18.27 21.64
N ARG A 556 21.42 17.67 21.73
CA ARG A 556 21.63 16.34 21.17
C ARG A 556 21.67 15.37 22.35
N TYR A 557 21.24 14.13 22.13
CA TYR A 557 21.21 12.99 23.06
C TYR A 557 19.94 12.79 23.90
N GLY A 558 19.08 11.97 23.32
CA GLY A 558 18.30 10.88 23.92
C GLY A 558 17.86 10.02 22.74
N ILE A 559 18.16 8.73 22.59
CA ILE A 559 18.07 7.64 23.54
C ILE A 559 19.17 6.65 23.17
N GLN A 560 20.11 6.45 24.09
CA GLN A 560 20.72 5.14 24.27
C GLN A 560 19.90 4.50 25.37
N ASP A 561 19.15 3.44 25.03
CA ASP A 561 18.86 2.44 26.04
C ASP A 561 19.10 1.03 25.48
N MET A 562 20.02 0.38 26.19
CA MET A 562 20.36 -1.04 26.21
C MET A 562 21.04 -1.73 25.02
N SER A 563 21.87 -1.12 24.17
CA SER A 563 22.70 -1.95 23.26
C SER A 563 23.98 -2.47 23.90
N GLN A 564 23.88 -3.55 24.69
CA GLN A 564 25.04 -4.35 25.04
C GLN A 564 25.57 -5.08 23.78
N HIS A 565 26.77 -4.64 23.36
CA HIS A 565 27.87 -5.38 22.75
C HIS A 565 27.68 -6.03 21.35
N ILE A 566 28.39 -5.48 20.36
CA ILE A 566 29.36 -6.07 19.39
C ILE A 566 29.26 -5.40 18.01
N THR A 567 30.21 -4.51 17.74
CA THR A 567 30.56 -4.01 16.41
C THR A 567 31.86 -4.68 15.98
N ASN A 568 31.81 -5.56 14.97
CA ASN A 568 32.99 -6.12 14.30
C ASN A 568 33.09 -5.49 12.91
N ILE A 569 34.25 -4.95 12.50
CA ILE A 569 34.43 -4.18 11.26
C ILE A 569 35.46 -4.86 10.33
N LEU A 570 35.24 -4.71 9.01
CA LEU A 570 36.02 -5.27 7.90
C LEU A 570 36.74 -4.16 7.12
N PHE A 571 38.04 -4.31 6.81
CA PHE A 571 38.89 -3.23 6.26
C PHE A 571 39.69 -3.55 5.00
N TYR A 572 39.26 -3.21 3.78
CA TYR A 572 40.02 -3.50 2.53
C TYR A 572 41.49 -3.00 2.48
N GLU A 573 42.39 -3.64 1.71
CA GLU A 573 43.83 -3.26 1.55
C GLU A 573 44.06 -1.81 1.06
N ARG A 574 43.21 -1.25 0.18
CA ARG A 574 43.30 0.18 -0.20
C ARG A 574 42.94 1.12 0.96
N ASN A 575 42.01 0.69 1.83
CA ASN A 575 41.70 1.41 3.05
C ASN A 575 42.85 1.31 4.05
N MET A 576 43.58 0.20 4.10
CA MET A 576 44.77 0.09 4.96
C MET A 576 45.86 1.08 4.58
N THR A 577 46.11 1.33 3.29
CA THR A 577 47.06 2.36 2.86
C THR A 577 46.56 3.77 3.21
N LEU A 578 45.27 4.04 3.01
CA LEU A 578 44.65 5.31 3.39
C LEU A 578 44.70 5.54 4.91
N LEU A 579 44.35 4.53 5.71
CA LEU A 579 44.38 4.54 7.17
C LEU A 579 45.79 4.71 7.71
N LYS A 580 46.78 4.03 7.10
CA LYS A 580 48.21 4.22 7.40
C LYS A 580 48.66 5.63 7.08
N ASN A 581 48.24 6.21 5.95
CA ASN A 581 48.57 7.58 5.58
C ASN A 581 47.93 8.60 6.54
N ILE A 582 46.63 8.46 6.85
CA ILE A 582 45.91 9.31 7.81
C ILE A 582 46.56 9.23 9.19
N SER A 583 46.85 8.02 9.67
CA SER A 583 47.50 7.81 10.97
C SER A 583 48.93 8.39 10.98
N ALA A 584 49.73 8.16 9.95
CA ALA A 584 51.07 8.73 9.85
C ALA A 584 51.03 10.27 9.84
N GLU A 585 50.14 10.86 9.05
CA GLU A 585 49.98 12.30 8.96
C GLU A 585 49.58 12.91 10.31
N ILE A 586 48.55 12.36 10.98
CA ILE A 586 48.12 12.82 12.30
C ILE A 586 49.28 12.80 13.30
N ASN A 587 50.05 11.72 13.32
CA ASN A 587 51.11 11.52 14.30
C ASN A 587 52.42 12.25 13.93
N HIS A 588 52.50 12.87 12.74
CA HIS A 588 53.58 13.77 12.35
C HIS A 588 53.28 15.26 12.60
N LEU A 589 52.01 15.60 12.92
CA LEU A 589 51.60 16.96 13.19
C LEU A 589 51.86 17.38 14.64
N GLN A 590 52.13 18.67 14.86
CA GLN A 590 52.15 19.26 16.20
C GLN A 590 50.72 19.49 16.67
N LEU A 591 50.23 18.63 17.57
CA LEU A 591 48.83 18.60 18.00
C LEU A 591 48.54 19.64 19.10
N SER A 592 47.53 20.49 18.88
CA SER A 592 47.02 21.45 19.87
C SER A 592 45.94 20.82 20.76
N PRO A 593 45.82 21.22 22.04
CA PRO A 593 44.68 20.87 22.87
C PRO A 593 43.39 21.45 22.29
N LEU A 594 42.25 20.84 22.61
CA LEU A 594 40.95 21.31 22.11
C LEU A 594 40.70 22.78 22.51
N PRO A 595 40.28 23.65 21.57
CA PRO A 595 40.02 25.07 21.85
C PRO A 595 38.77 25.29 22.71
N VAL A 596 37.89 24.29 22.79
CA VAL A 596 36.62 24.31 23.52
C VAL A 596 36.48 23.01 24.28
N ARG A 597 35.82 23.05 25.45
CA ARG A 597 35.50 21.83 26.19
C ARG A 597 34.77 20.85 25.27
N PRO A 598 35.20 19.57 25.21
CA PRO A 598 34.59 18.58 24.33
C PRO A 598 33.10 18.42 24.64
N TYR A 599 32.31 18.22 23.59
CA TYR A 599 30.89 17.96 23.67
C TYR A 599 30.53 16.77 22.78
N PRO A 600 29.40 16.10 23.04
CA PRO A 600 28.96 14.99 22.23
C PRO A 600 28.85 15.33 20.72
N ASP A 601 29.25 14.41 19.85
CA ASP A 601 29.47 14.53 18.40
C ASP A 601 30.69 15.34 17.93
N LEU A 602 31.51 15.89 18.83
CA LEU A 602 32.74 16.57 18.44
C LEU A 602 33.72 15.57 17.81
N VAL A 603 34.12 15.82 16.56
CA VAL A 603 35.22 15.11 15.91
C VAL A 603 36.54 15.70 16.39
N CYS A 604 37.39 14.86 16.98
CA CYS A 604 38.66 15.21 17.58
C CYS A 604 39.71 14.12 17.32
N LEU A 605 40.93 14.36 17.78
CA LEU A 605 41.97 13.34 17.83
C LEU A 605 42.07 12.78 19.25
N ALA A 606 42.05 11.46 19.37
CA ALA A 606 42.15 10.76 20.65
C ALA A 606 43.30 9.74 20.61
N PRO A 607 44.06 9.57 21.71
CA PRO A 607 45.11 8.57 21.78
C PRO A 607 44.52 7.16 21.84
N PHE A 608 45.22 6.20 21.25
CA PHE A 608 44.98 4.77 21.42
C PHE A 608 46.35 4.06 21.51
N ASN A 609 46.47 3.11 22.43
CA ASN A 609 47.70 2.37 22.65
C ASN A 609 47.73 1.14 21.73
N ASP A 610 48.41 1.25 20.60
CA ASP A 610 48.89 0.07 19.87
C ASP A 610 50.23 -0.37 20.50
N TRP A 611 50.49 -1.69 20.54
CA TRP A 611 51.50 -2.42 21.34
C TRP A 611 52.93 -1.85 21.47
N GLU A 612 53.30 -0.78 20.78
CA GLU A 612 54.63 -0.15 20.81
C GLU A 612 54.66 1.36 21.10
N ASN A 613 53.57 2.16 20.95
CA ASN A 613 53.55 3.62 21.24
C ASN A 613 52.13 4.22 21.31
N GLU A 614 51.92 5.27 22.12
CA GLU A 614 50.68 6.06 22.14
C GLU A 614 50.55 6.88 20.85
N ARG A 615 49.52 6.58 20.05
CA ARG A 615 49.24 7.28 18.78
C ARG A 615 47.87 7.90 18.79
N TYR A 616 47.74 9.03 18.10
CA TYR A 616 46.49 9.74 17.93
C TYR A 616 45.74 9.27 16.68
N TYR A 617 44.43 9.12 16.82
CA TYR A 617 43.52 8.66 15.78
C TYR A 617 42.28 9.55 15.73
N ARG A 618 41.61 9.59 14.58
CA ARG A 618 40.35 10.34 14.43
C ARG A 618 39.26 9.66 15.26
N ALA A 619 38.57 10.46 16.07
CA ALA A 619 37.57 10.02 17.00
C ALA A 619 36.40 10.99 17.06
N GLN A 620 35.21 10.49 17.36
CA GLN A 620 34.01 11.27 17.65
C GLN A 620 33.64 11.08 19.10
N VAL A 621 33.44 12.17 19.84
CA VAL A 621 32.98 12.12 21.23
C VAL A 621 31.54 11.60 21.26
N LEU A 622 31.29 10.49 21.96
CA LEU A 622 29.94 9.95 22.14
C LEU A 622 29.24 10.65 23.30
N TYR A 623 29.91 10.75 24.45
CA TYR A 623 29.45 11.54 25.58
C TYR A 623 30.61 11.90 26.52
N VAL A 624 30.40 12.93 27.33
CA VAL A 624 31.38 13.42 28.30
C VAL A 624 30.90 13.11 29.72
N SER A 625 31.79 12.52 30.53
CA SER A 625 31.53 12.14 31.92
C SER A 625 32.69 12.63 32.81
N GLY A 626 32.44 13.73 33.53
CA GLY A 626 33.45 14.37 34.38
C GLY A 626 34.65 14.87 33.56
N GLU A 627 35.85 14.45 33.95
CA GLU A 627 37.13 14.75 33.28
C GLU A 627 37.52 13.71 32.22
N SER A 628 36.54 12.97 31.70
CA SER A 628 36.75 11.98 30.64
C SER A 628 35.61 11.98 29.62
N ALA A 629 35.88 11.52 28.40
CA ALA A 629 34.91 11.33 27.34
C ALA A 629 34.98 9.90 26.82
N GLU A 630 33.83 9.30 26.52
CA GLU A 630 33.81 8.10 25.68
C GLU A 630 33.88 8.54 24.22
N VAL A 631 34.83 7.99 23.48
CA VAL A 631 35.05 8.30 22.07
C VAL A 631 34.86 7.06 21.20
N PHE A 632 34.38 7.28 19.97
CA PHE A 632 34.30 6.29 18.91
C PHE A 632 35.36 6.61 17.85
N TYR A 633 36.29 5.69 17.61
CA TYR A 633 37.31 5.88 16.58
C TYR A 633 36.67 5.71 15.21
N VAL A 634 36.45 6.81 14.51
CA VAL A 634 35.61 6.85 13.29
C VAL A 634 36.18 6.04 12.12
N ASP A 635 37.44 5.67 12.24
CA ASP A 635 38.17 4.93 11.22
C ASP A 635 38.33 3.45 11.50
N TYR A 636 38.23 3.05 12.78
CA TYR A 636 38.51 1.70 13.26
C TYR A 636 37.29 1.07 13.97
N GLY A 637 36.36 1.91 14.42
CA GLY A 637 35.06 1.66 15.04
C GLY A 637 35.07 0.98 16.40
N ASN A 638 36.22 0.94 17.05
CA ASN A 638 36.34 0.70 18.49
C ASN A 638 35.91 1.93 19.30
N ARG A 639 35.68 1.71 20.61
CA ARG A 639 35.34 2.76 21.57
C ARG A 639 36.31 2.72 22.73
N LEU A 640 36.66 3.89 23.26
CA LEU A 640 37.50 3.97 24.45
C LEU A 640 37.10 5.17 25.30
N LYS A 641 37.31 5.06 26.61
CA LYS A 641 37.20 6.18 27.54
C LYS A 641 38.55 6.89 27.64
N VAL A 642 38.57 8.16 27.31
CA VAL A 642 39.78 8.99 27.21
C VAL A 642 39.64 10.22 28.09
N ALA A 643 40.70 10.61 28.80
CA ALA A 643 40.67 11.84 29.62
C ALA A 643 40.62 13.10 28.72
N LEU A 644 39.89 14.14 29.15
CA LEU A 644 39.67 15.33 28.30
C LEU A 644 40.97 16.05 27.93
N GLU A 645 41.95 16.01 28.83
CA GLU A 645 43.30 16.56 28.64
C GLU A 645 44.09 15.88 27.52
N HIS A 646 43.70 14.67 27.12
CA HIS A 646 44.33 13.91 26.05
C HIS A 646 43.61 14.07 24.71
N LEU A 647 42.51 14.80 24.62
CA LEU A 647 41.88 15.09 23.34
C LEU A 647 42.60 16.25 22.64
N ARG A 648 42.78 16.14 21.33
CA ARG A 648 43.46 17.14 20.49
C ARG A 648 42.56 17.62 19.38
N GLU A 649 42.82 18.84 18.90
CA GLU A 649 42.12 19.41 17.77
C GLU A 649 42.48 18.67 16.47
N ILE A 650 41.47 18.39 15.65
CA ILE A 650 41.66 17.78 14.33
C ILE A 650 41.74 18.90 13.26
N PRO A 651 42.77 18.92 12.40
CA PRO A 651 42.84 19.82 11.25
C PRO A 651 41.63 19.69 10.31
N SER A 652 41.22 20.78 9.67
CA SER A 652 40.04 20.82 8.79
C SER A 652 40.11 19.80 7.65
N HIS A 653 41.27 19.67 6.99
CA HIS A 653 41.44 18.73 5.88
C HIS A 653 41.31 17.26 6.29
N LEU A 654 41.65 16.90 7.53
CA LEU A 654 41.46 15.56 8.08
C LEU A 654 40.05 15.34 8.64
N ARG A 655 39.35 16.43 9.02
CA ARG A 655 37.95 16.40 9.48
C ARG A 655 36.98 16.16 8.32
N GLU A 656 37.29 16.69 7.15
CA GLU A 656 36.48 16.57 5.92
C GLU A 656 36.54 15.18 5.28
N LEU A 657 37.56 14.37 5.60
CA LEU A 657 37.67 13.00 5.10
C LEU A 657 36.54 12.11 5.66
N PRO A 658 35.89 11.27 4.83
CA PRO A 658 34.82 10.38 5.28
C PRO A 658 35.30 9.39 6.35
N PHE A 659 34.38 8.95 7.21
CA PHE A 659 34.65 7.92 8.21
C PHE A 659 34.87 6.58 7.53
N GLN A 660 35.91 5.86 7.95
CA GLN A 660 36.28 4.59 7.33
C GLN A 660 35.60 3.38 7.97
N ALA A 661 35.15 3.50 9.22
CA ALA A 661 34.36 2.48 9.90
C ALA A 661 32.90 2.53 9.44
N LEU A 662 32.38 1.39 8.99
CA LEU A 662 30.98 1.25 8.58
C LEU A 662 30.25 0.30 9.53
N GLU A 663 29.13 0.77 10.07
CA GLU A 663 28.27 -0.07 10.91
C GLU A 663 27.45 -1.02 10.02
N PHE A 664 27.41 -2.30 10.38
CA PHE A 664 26.57 -3.27 9.68
C PHE A 664 25.84 -4.24 10.62
N LYS A 665 24.74 -4.81 10.11
CA LYS A 665 23.95 -5.89 10.70
C LYS A 665 23.88 -7.06 9.74
N VAL A 666 24.11 -8.27 10.26
CA VAL A 666 23.90 -9.48 9.47
C VAL A 666 22.41 -9.72 9.30
N ARG A 667 21.99 -9.88 8.05
CA ARG A 667 20.60 -9.99 7.65
C ARG A 667 19.97 -11.27 8.20
N ARG A 668 18.68 -11.23 8.57
CA ARG A 668 17.90 -12.39 9.07
C ARG A 668 18.51 -13.09 10.28
N LEU A 669 19.28 -12.39 11.11
CA LEU A 669 19.93 -12.98 12.26
C LEU A 669 19.52 -12.26 13.54
N ARG A 670 19.07 -13.03 14.53
CA ARG A 670 18.74 -12.53 15.87
C ARG A 670 19.42 -13.37 16.96
N PRO A 671 19.52 -12.86 18.20
CA PRO A 671 20.05 -13.61 19.33
C PRO A 671 19.19 -14.86 19.59
N SER A 672 19.80 -15.95 20.06
CA SER A 672 19.07 -17.17 20.38
C SER A 672 18.12 -16.95 21.57
N ALA A 673 17.01 -17.71 21.63
CA ALA A 673 16.02 -17.61 22.70
C ALA A 673 16.64 -17.76 24.09
N HIS A 674 17.70 -18.57 24.23
CA HIS A 674 18.44 -18.74 25.47
C HIS A 674 19.12 -17.44 25.94
N SER A 675 19.68 -16.64 25.02
CA SER A 675 20.29 -15.33 25.33
C SER A 675 19.25 -14.31 25.79
N LEU A 676 18.07 -14.31 25.14
CA LEU A 676 16.99 -13.37 25.44
C LEU A 676 16.36 -13.61 26.83
N VAL A 677 16.26 -14.87 27.26
CA VAL A 677 15.76 -15.24 28.60
C VAL A 677 16.70 -14.77 29.72
N CYS A 678 18.01 -14.71 29.44
CA CYS A 678 19.02 -14.21 30.38
C CYS A 678 19.17 -12.67 30.38
N GLY A 679 18.37 -11.95 29.58
CA GLY A 679 18.42 -10.49 29.49
C GLY A 679 19.60 -9.93 28.67
N GLU A 680 20.40 -10.79 28.03
CA GLU A 680 21.53 -10.38 27.21
C GLU A 680 21.12 -10.23 25.73
N ARG A 681 21.57 -9.14 25.08
CA ARG A 681 21.35 -8.95 23.64
C ARG A 681 22.12 -9.93 22.78
N TRP A 682 23.31 -10.40 23.15
CA TRP A 682 24.02 -11.50 22.48
C TRP A 682 24.88 -12.24 23.51
N SER A 683 24.79 -13.57 23.58
CA SER A 683 25.58 -14.36 24.52
C SER A 683 27.08 -14.22 24.25
N ARG A 684 27.91 -14.18 25.31
CA ARG A 684 29.39 -14.13 25.20
C ARG A 684 29.97 -15.21 24.27
N ALA A 685 29.37 -16.40 24.26
CA ALA A 685 29.78 -17.50 23.38
C ALA A 685 29.51 -17.19 21.89
N ALA A 686 28.33 -16.64 21.56
CA ALA A 686 28.00 -16.23 20.19
C ALA A 686 28.95 -15.15 19.67
N SER A 687 29.30 -14.20 20.54
CA SER A 687 30.23 -13.10 20.29
C SER A 687 31.64 -13.57 19.97
N GLN A 688 32.17 -14.47 20.80
CA GLN A 688 33.49 -15.07 20.62
C GLN A 688 33.52 -15.95 19.36
N ARG A 689 32.44 -16.69 19.09
CA ARG A 689 32.35 -17.50 17.89
C ARG A 689 32.32 -16.65 16.63
N PHE A 690 31.49 -15.61 16.59
CA PHE A 690 31.50 -14.64 15.49
C PHE A 690 32.89 -14.05 15.30
N ALA A 691 33.54 -13.60 16.38
CA ALA A 691 34.91 -13.07 16.33
C ALA A 691 35.89 -14.09 15.72
N SER A 692 35.85 -15.37 16.14
CA SER A 692 36.70 -16.42 15.56
C SER A 692 36.42 -16.69 14.08
N LEU A 693 35.20 -16.45 13.61
CA LEU A 693 34.80 -16.63 12.22
C LEU A 693 35.28 -15.48 11.33
N VAL A 694 35.36 -14.25 11.87
CA VAL A 694 35.76 -13.05 11.10
C VAL A 694 37.22 -12.66 11.28
N HIS A 695 37.82 -13.05 12.40
CA HIS A 695 39.18 -12.64 12.74
C HIS A 695 40.19 -13.23 11.77
N GLY A 696 41.01 -12.36 11.17
CA GLY A 696 42.15 -12.74 10.34
C GLY A 696 41.78 -13.26 8.96
N CYS A 697 40.52 -13.10 8.55
CA CYS A 697 40.00 -13.73 7.34
C CYS A 697 39.46 -12.69 6.34
N ALA A 698 39.69 -12.95 5.06
CA ALA A 698 39.04 -12.24 3.98
C ALA A 698 37.55 -12.63 3.93
N LEU A 699 36.67 -11.64 4.10
CA LEU A 699 35.22 -11.86 4.04
C LEU A 699 34.63 -11.19 2.80
N MET A 700 33.71 -11.89 2.15
CA MET A 700 32.85 -11.31 1.13
C MET A 700 31.59 -10.78 1.80
N VAL A 701 31.33 -9.49 1.65
CA VAL A 701 30.14 -8.84 2.22
C VAL A 701 29.18 -8.48 1.11
N LYS A 702 28.00 -9.08 1.11
CA LYS A 702 26.92 -8.74 0.19
C LYS A 702 25.97 -7.76 0.86
N VAL A 703 26.00 -6.51 0.44
CA VAL A 703 25.11 -5.46 0.96
C VAL A 703 23.72 -5.60 0.33
N PHE A 704 22.67 -5.63 1.15
CA PHE A 704 21.27 -5.74 0.71
C PHE A 704 20.49 -4.45 0.87
N SER A 705 20.67 -3.74 1.99
CA SER A 705 19.98 -2.49 2.26
C SER A 705 20.79 -1.63 3.22
N VAL A 706 20.55 -0.32 3.22
CA VAL A 706 21.10 0.59 4.24
C VAL A 706 19.91 1.21 4.96
N VAL A 707 19.86 1.05 6.28
CA VAL A 707 18.73 1.51 7.11
C VAL A 707 19.31 2.32 8.26
N HIS A 708 18.98 3.61 8.32
CA HIS A 708 19.52 4.56 9.30
C HIS A 708 21.07 4.62 9.36
N GLY A 709 21.75 4.49 8.21
CA GLY A 709 23.22 4.47 8.13
C GLY A 709 23.88 3.12 8.47
N VAL A 710 23.08 2.12 8.85
CA VAL A 710 23.57 0.76 9.14
C VAL A 710 23.38 -0.13 7.91
N LEU A 711 24.46 -0.76 7.47
CA LEU A 711 24.44 -1.69 6.34
C LEU A 711 23.82 -3.02 6.76
N HIS A 712 22.78 -3.49 6.07
CA HIS A 712 22.27 -4.84 6.22
C HIS A 712 22.92 -5.74 5.19
N VAL A 713 23.66 -6.75 5.65
CA VAL A 713 24.57 -7.52 4.81
C VAL A 713 24.44 -9.02 5.05
N ASP A 714 24.79 -9.83 4.05
CA ASP A 714 25.26 -11.20 4.30
C ASP A 714 26.79 -11.20 4.29
N VAL A 715 27.40 -11.89 5.23
CA VAL A 715 28.85 -12.01 5.35
C VAL A 715 29.25 -13.45 5.06
N PHE A 716 30.18 -13.63 4.14
CA PHE A 716 30.66 -14.94 3.73
C PHE A 716 32.16 -15.06 3.95
N ARG A 717 32.61 -16.27 4.29
CA ARG A 717 34.01 -16.63 4.45
C ARG A 717 34.41 -17.71 3.45
N TYR A 718 35.62 -17.61 2.91
CA TYR A 718 36.24 -18.68 2.15
C TYR A 718 36.84 -19.73 3.08
N PHE A 719 36.52 -21.00 2.83
CA PHE A 719 37.20 -22.15 3.45
C PHE A 719 38.19 -22.78 2.46
N GLU A 720 39.08 -23.65 2.95
CA GLU A 720 40.24 -24.21 2.21
C GLU A 720 39.89 -24.88 0.87
N ASN A 721 38.62 -25.23 0.63
CA ASN A 721 38.11 -25.82 -0.62
C ASN A 721 37.51 -24.80 -1.62
N LEU A 722 37.72 -23.49 -1.45
CA LEU A 722 37.10 -22.40 -2.23
C LEU A 722 35.57 -22.24 -2.07
N ASP A 723 34.94 -23.00 -1.16
CA ASP A 723 33.52 -22.85 -0.86
C ASP A 723 33.23 -21.59 -0.06
N LEU A 724 32.23 -20.83 -0.53
CA LEU A 724 31.79 -19.58 0.07
C LEU A 724 30.69 -19.86 1.10
N VAL A 725 31.04 -19.88 2.38
CA VAL A 725 30.10 -20.23 3.46
C VAL A 725 29.57 -18.96 4.13
N ASN A 726 28.24 -18.84 4.23
CA ASN A 726 27.61 -17.73 4.93
C ASN A 726 27.79 -17.89 6.45
N ILE A 727 28.38 -16.89 7.09
CA ILE A 727 28.63 -16.87 8.55
C ILE A 727 27.33 -17.02 9.35
N ARG A 728 26.22 -16.48 8.82
CA ARG A 728 24.89 -16.65 9.40
C ARG A 728 24.51 -18.12 9.56
N SER A 729 24.79 -18.93 8.53
CA SER A 729 24.43 -20.34 8.52
C SER A 729 25.20 -21.11 9.60
N ILE A 730 26.47 -20.76 9.83
CA ILE A 730 27.32 -21.36 10.88
C ILE A 730 26.75 -21.02 12.26
N LEU A 731 26.45 -19.74 12.51
CA LEU A 731 25.93 -19.29 13.81
C LEU A 731 24.54 -19.86 14.12
N PHE A 732 23.73 -20.11 13.08
CA PHE A 732 22.44 -20.78 13.21
C PHE A 732 22.60 -22.28 13.50
N GLN A 733 23.46 -22.98 12.75
CA GLN A 733 23.72 -24.41 12.93
C GLN A 733 24.32 -24.73 14.31
N GLU A 734 25.17 -23.84 14.84
CA GLU A 734 25.78 -23.97 16.16
C GLU A 734 24.89 -23.41 17.30
N CYS A 735 23.62 -23.08 17.02
CA CYS A 735 22.64 -22.56 17.99
C CYS A 735 23.06 -21.27 18.72
N HIS A 736 24.00 -20.51 18.16
CA HIS A 736 24.42 -19.21 18.67
C HIS A 736 23.47 -18.08 18.26
N ALA A 737 22.64 -18.30 17.24
CA ALA A 737 21.69 -17.32 16.71
C ALA A 737 20.45 -17.99 16.10
N GLU A 738 19.39 -17.23 15.91
CA GLU A 738 18.16 -17.67 15.24
C GLU A 738 17.91 -16.93 13.93
N LEU A 739 17.28 -17.62 12.98
CA LEU A 739 16.83 -17.00 11.74
C LEU A 739 15.52 -16.23 11.98
N VAL A 740 15.48 -14.99 11.50
CA VAL A 740 14.30 -14.12 11.58
C VAL A 740 14.00 -13.52 10.21
N GLU A 741 12.75 -13.20 9.94
CA GLU A 741 12.42 -12.42 8.76
C GLU A 741 13.07 -11.04 8.79
N ASP A 742 13.37 -10.52 7.59
CA ASP A 742 13.85 -9.16 7.45
C ASP A 742 12.82 -8.14 7.91
N SER A 743 13.30 -7.09 8.58
CA SER A 743 12.46 -5.96 8.93
C SER A 743 11.81 -5.37 7.68
N PHE A 744 10.57 -4.89 7.82
CA PHE A 744 9.84 -4.23 6.74
C PHE A 744 10.68 -3.11 6.08
N GLU A 745 11.42 -2.34 6.89
CA GLU A 745 12.33 -1.29 6.42
C GLU A 745 13.48 -1.83 5.55
N SER A 746 14.09 -2.98 5.91
CA SER A 746 15.11 -3.63 5.07
C SER A 746 14.52 -4.15 3.76
N LYS A 747 13.29 -4.67 3.77
CA LYS A 747 12.57 -5.14 2.56
C LYS A 747 12.25 -3.98 1.60
N VAL A 748 11.96 -2.78 2.11
CA VAL A 748 11.63 -1.58 1.30
C VAL A 748 12.88 -0.89 0.73
N CYS A 749 13.99 -0.84 1.47
CA CYS A 749 15.23 -0.19 1.02
C CYS A 749 16.02 -0.94 -0.06
N VAL A 750 15.63 -2.17 -0.41
CA VAL A 750 16.28 -2.96 -1.49
C VAL A 750 16.25 -2.21 -2.84
N LEU A 751 15.25 -1.37 -3.07
CA LEU A 751 15.09 -0.58 -4.31
C LEU A 751 16.09 0.57 -4.46
N PHE A 752 16.71 1.06 -3.38
CA PHE A 752 17.73 2.12 -3.45
C PHE A 752 19.16 1.59 -3.61
N SER A 753 19.41 0.32 -3.27
CA SER A 753 20.74 -0.30 -3.34
C SER A 753 21.28 -0.44 -4.78
N TYR A 754 20.40 -0.60 -5.77
CA TYR A 754 20.77 -0.65 -7.19
C TYR A 754 21.31 0.68 -7.73
N PHE A 755 20.96 1.81 -7.11
CA PHE A 755 21.41 3.14 -7.55
C PHE A 755 22.83 3.46 -7.06
N TRP A 756 23.22 2.97 -5.87
CA TRP A 756 24.58 3.12 -5.34
C TRP A 756 25.58 2.12 -5.92
N GLN A 757 25.11 0.95 -6.39
CA GLN A 757 25.99 -0.08 -6.98
C GLN A 757 26.62 0.34 -8.32
N GLN A 758 26.01 1.26 -9.08
CA GLN A 758 26.55 1.69 -10.37
C GLN A 758 27.49 2.90 -10.31
N GLN A 759 27.51 3.66 -9.20
CA GLN A 759 28.36 4.86 -9.11
C GLN A 759 29.72 4.65 -8.42
N ALA A 760 29.96 3.53 -7.74
CA ALA A 760 31.17 3.37 -6.92
C ALA A 760 32.03 2.10 -7.15
N TRP A 761 31.63 1.15 -8.00
CA TRP A 761 32.29 -0.16 -8.04
C TRP A 761 32.68 -0.62 -9.45
N GLY A 762 33.76 -0.03 -9.98
CA GLY A 762 34.61 -0.72 -10.94
C GLY A 762 35.39 -1.82 -10.22
N THR A 763 35.14 -3.08 -10.60
CA THR A 763 35.97 -4.28 -10.39
C THR A 763 37.19 -4.10 -9.48
N THR A 764 37.16 -4.61 -8.24
CA THR A 764 38.38 -5.07 -7.55
C THR A 764 38.05 -6.02 -6.39
N HIS A 765 38.80 -7.13 -6.34
CA HIS A 765 38.73 -8.26 -5.39
C HIS A 765 39.41 -7.93 -4.05
N CYS A 766 39.03 -8.60 -2.93
CA CYS A 766 39.42 -8.25 -1.56
C CYS A 766 39.95 -9.39 -0.69
N ASN A 767 41.16 -9.20 -0.11
CA ASN A 767 41.80 -10.03 0.92
C ASN A 767 42.24 -9.18 2.14
N LEU A 768 42.27 -9.78 3.35
CA LEU A 768 42.67 -9.17 4.65
C LEU A 768 43.13 -10.17 5.73
N ILE A 769 44.03 -9.71 6.61
CA ILE A 769 44.52 -10.34 7.87
C ILE A 769 44.41 -9.33 9.04
N SER A 770 44.27 -9.84 10.28
CA SER A 770 43.91 -9.18 11.54
C SER A 770 45.08 -8.73 12.43
N TYR A 771 44.76 -7.96 13.49
CA TYR A 771 45.36 -8.10 14.83
C TYR A 771 44.36 -7.74 15.96
N THR A 772 44.42 -8.47 17.08
CA THR A 772 43.68 -8.35 18.37
C THR A 772 44.72 -8.33 19.51
N PRO A 773 44.45 -7.79 20.73
CA PRO A 773 43.26 -8.07 21.55
C PRO A 773 42.48 -6.88 22.12
N PHE A 774 41.16 -7.09 22.09
CA PHE A 774 40.02 -6.51 22.83
C PHE A 774 39.74 -5.01 22.74
#